data_AF-A0A523U6G1-F1
#
_entry.id   AF-A0A523U6G1-F1
#
_cell.length_a   1.000
_cell.length_b   1.000
_cell.length_c   1.000
_cell.angle_alpha   90.00
_cell.angle_beta   90.00
_cell.angle_gamma   90.00
#
_symmetry.space_group_name_H-M   'P 1'
#
loop_
_entity.id
_entity.type
_entity.pdbx_description
1 polymer ?
#
loop_
_entity_poly.entity_id
_entity_poly.type
_entity_poly.pdbx_seq_one_letter_code
_entity_poly.pdbx_strand_id
1 'polypeptide(L)'
;MIEVKCSGCGTSLRAKDDLVGQKIQCPKCKADIQIPGGAKKGELPPVEAHSEPAMQVKQQQQQAQNMNLMIAVVGSGIGVIVVLLIVLILIFSFRGNGNGPTAGQNTGASTADAEDEDTTGTKACAGKLKAIFKAIEDYRANQNKVPDSFATLVDNKYLPDREAFLCNGIPFDYRPDGFRFGNLGIDDSELIIVVDDGPTHDGKRNALFRNGSTALITEKEYREAVRELTTAVAVARKREDAEKEKAVLEKEAAKVYESYRSAGPTQIEAALEHLKTLRTAYAETSVYKDHREEIEADLLKLKFSVRLSAVHRLIEDAKYGEAKAKYNELKQEFSARAEEIKDEAATLQVYENALKLRREGKLNDAKTRLLEIMKKRSPSWKRHANIAIQEIDSYVRRAAKLFSTASAAEKGGREAFALMTYYKLCREYPAALQCRAAADARDKLIATIAYGPRFLDKTNFYDENERKKNFHAGVDKGLEWLKGCQSENGSWDADAFGGNETPDPGDAGLDIAVTGAALLTFLGEGSTLTVGNYENVVAKGVKFLKGSMNKDGVFGDPKSPNASLNQVMAIFALAEAANMTGDEEIIAAVKKAVRYIMKIQKKGLGWADGPLDENLAKAPSSTLLTGWMTLALASARNLGIDVHGGVFGGARNWFYGCTDHETGLVGAFPTDKAKPEEPSPERVPIETAAATLGRYYIAGTGAEIESSLVDKSLEILFKNPPMWDHPAARKVNFTYWYFGLHALAQERVPQYGQWRWNLGLELSKNQIKEGPHAGSWPDPVRQRNFIGGRIWSTALAVLILQNPYNRPGGKLHPRVKKAEGKTVTLVLDDGTYISGEMIERTEKSVTIKITRGRSHATQSYPIERIKKILDGDVKRPEK
;
A
#
# COMPACT_ATOMS: atom_id res chain seq x y z
N MET A 1 12.73 -5.45 -6.04
CA MET A 1 12.28 -6.82 -5.68
C MET A 1 11.77 -6.76 -4.25
N ILE A 2 10.54 -7.20 -4.00
CA ILE A 2 9.91 -7.16 -2.67
C ILE A 2 10.09 -8.52 -1.98
N GLU A 3 10.65 -8.52 -0.78
CA GLU A 3 10.81 -9.74 0.01
C GLU A 3 9.56 -10.00 0.86
N VAL A 4 8.77 -11.01 0.50
CA VAL A 4 7.50 -11.36 1.15
C VAL A 4 7.59 -12.78 1.71
N LYS A 5 7.15 -12.95 2.96
CA LYS A 5 7.24 -14.21 3.71
C LYS A 5 5.92 -14.98 3.62
N CYS A 6 5.97 -16.23 3.18
CA CYS A 6 4.77 -17.07 3.08
C CYS A 6 4.15 -17.31 4.47
N SER A 7 2.87 -16.95 4.62
CA SER A 7 2.09 -17.20 5.84
C SER A 7 1.96 -18.69 6.18
N GLY A 8 1.79 -19.55 5.17
CA GLY A 8 1.57 -20.99 5.36
C GLY A 8 2.82 -21.83 5.67
N CYS A 9 4.03 -21.36 5.35
CA CYS A 9 5.27 -22.15 5.58
C CYS A 9 6.50 -21.35 6.00
N GLY A 10 6.35 -20.06 6.34
CA GLY A 10 7.41 -19.18 6.83
C GLY A 10 8.56 -18.90 5.85
N THR A 11 8.49 -19.39 4.61
CA THR A 11 9.57 -19.25 3.62
C THR A 11 9.53 -17.86 2.98
N SER A 12 10.66 -17.14 3.01
CA SER A 12 10.80 -15.85 2.33
C SER A 12 10.97 -16.03 0.83
N LEU A 13 10.27 -15.23 0.04
CA LEU A 13 10.33 -15.17 -1.42
C LEU A 13 10.63 -13.74 -1.86
N ARG A 14 11.29 -13.57 -3.02
CA ARG A 14 11.54 -12.25 -3.62
C ARG A 14 10.68 -12.11 -4.87
N ALA A 15 9.61 -11.34 -4.77
CA ALA A 15 8.77 -10.95 -5.91
C ALA A 15 9.43 -9.80 -6.69
N LYS A 16 9.08 -9.68 -7.98
CA LYS A 16 9.36 -8.47 -8.75
C LYS A 16 8.37 -7.36 -8.36
N ASP A 17 8.76 -6.11 -8.64
CA ASP A 17 8.03 -4.91 -8.17
C ASP A 17 6.76 -4.60 -9.00
N ASP A 18 6.62 -5.23 -10.17
CA ASP A 18 5.41 -5.28 -11.00
C ASP A 18 4.30 -6.18 -10.40
N LEU A 19 4.62 -7.01 -9.41
CA LEU A 19 3.69 -7.92 -8.73
C LEU A 19 3.05 -7.31 -7.46
N VAL A 20 3.27 -6.02 -7.18
CA VAL A 20 2.59 -5.29 -6.08
C VAL A 20 1.08 -5.41 -6.22
N GLY A 21 0.38 -5.71 -5.11
CA GLY A 21 -1.07 -5.89 -5.10
C GLY A 21 -1.56 -7.19 -5.75
N GLN A 22 -0.68 -7.97 -6.37
CA GLN A 22 -1.03 -9.28 -6.93
C GLN A 22 -0.88 -10.40 -5.89
N LYS A 23 -1.47 -11.56 -6.21
CA LYS A 23 -1.26 -12.81 -5.50
C LYS A 23 -0.28 -13.68 -6.28
N ILE A 24 0.71 -14.24 -5.58
CA ILE A 24 1.59 -15.29 -6.11
C ILE A 24 1.47 -16.55 -5.25
N GLN A 25 1.51 -17.74 -5.85
CA GLN A 25 1.52 -18.97 -5.07
C GLN A 25 2.91 -19.26 -4.51
N CYS A 26 2.97 -19.74 -3.26
CA CYS A 26 4.21 -20.22 -2.68
C CYS A 26 4.75 -21.43 -3.46
N PRO A 27 6.00 -21.43 -3.95
CA PRO A 27 6.56 -22.60 -4.63
C PRO A 27 6.72 -23.81 -3.69
N LYS A 28 6.79 -23.60 -2.37
CA LYS A 28 7.00 -24.65 -1.36
C LYS A 28 5.71 -25.29 -0.84
N CYS A 29 4.62 -24.53 -0.66
CA CYS A 29 3.37 -25.03 -0.08
C CYS A 29 2.10 -24.62 -0.83
N LYS A 30 2.22 -24.01 -2.03
CA LYS A 30 1.14 -23.56 -2.92
C LYS A 30 0.14 -22.52 -2.37
N ALA A 31 0.18 -22.20 -1.08
CA ALA A 31 -0.63 -21.13 -0.49
C ALA A 31 -0.40 -19.77 -1.18
N ASP A 32 -1.50 -19.02 -1.39
CA ASP A 32 -1.48 -17.67 -1.92
C ASP A 32 -0.70 -16.71 -1.02
N ILE A 33 0.11 -15.84 -1.63
CA ILE A 33 0.87 -14.78 -0.97
C ILE A 33 0.52 -13.46 -1.65
N GLN A 34 -0.08 -12.56 -0.88
CA GLN A 34 -0.41 -11.20 -1.30
C GLN A 34 0.85 -10.31 -1.20
N ILE A 35 1.21 -9.60 -2.27
CA ILE A 35 2.29 -8.61 -2.22
C ILE A 35 1.73 -7.26 -1.71
N PRO A 36 2.21 -6.72 -0.58
CA PRO A 36 1.61 -5.54 0.05
C PRO A 36 2.03 -4.21 -0.60
N GLY A 37 1.10 -3.24 -0.61
CA GLY A 37 1.37 -1.82 -0.88
C GLY A 37 1.11 -0.98 0.37
N GLY A 38 1.82 0.14 0.54
CA GLY A 38 1.75 1.01 1.72
C GLY A 38 0.98 2.31 1.50
N ALA A 39 0.43 2.89 2.57
CA ALA A 39 -0.26 4.18 2.59
C ALA A 39 0.08 4.97 3.88
N LYS A 40 -0.20 6.27 3.90
CA LYS A 40 -0.10 7.14 5.11
C LYS A 40 -1.27 8.14 5.17
N LYS A 41 -1.59 8.61 6.37
CA LYS A 41 -2.60 9.64 6.69
C LYS A 41 -2.02 11.06 6.55
N GLY A 42 -2.88 12.08 6.45
CA GLY A 42 -2.49 13.50 6.40
C GLY A 42 -3.70 14.43 6.48
N GLU A 43 -3.90 15.25 5.45
CA GLU A 43 -5.11 16.08 5.26
C GLU A 43 -5.50 16.17 3.76
N LEU A 44 -6.44 17.05 3.40
CA LEU A 44 -7.19 17.03 2.13
C LEU A 44 -6.33 16.89 0.84
N PRO A 45 -6.65 15.93 -0.06
CA PRO A 45 -5.77 15.58 -1.17
C PRO A 45 -5.91 16.52 -2.40
N PRO A 46 -4.82 16.84 -3.12
CA PRO A 46 -4.91 16.88 -4.59
C PRO A 46 -5.28 15.46 -5.03
N VAL A 47 -6.20 15.31 -5.98
CA VAL A 47 -6.77 13.97 -6.24
C VAL A 47 -5.64 13.06 -6.78
N GLU A 48 -5.66 11.81 -6.35
CA GLU A 48 -4.90 10.66 -6.85
C GLU A 48 -5.69 9.43 -6.34
N ALA A 49 -5.80 8.35 -7.12
CA ALA A 49 -6.68 7.23 -6.76
C ALA A 49 -6.10 6.34 -5.65
N HIS A 50 -6.94 5.92 -4.70
CA HIS A 50 -7.54 4.58 -4.71
C HIS A 50 -8.61 4.42 -3.60
N SER A 51 -9.30 3.28 -3.57
CA SER A 51 -10.59 3.08 -2.92
C SER A 51 -10.56 2.56 -1.47
N GLU A 52 -11.45 3.06 -0.61
CA GLU A 52 -11.90 2.37 0.62
C GLU A 52 -13.16 1.49 0.37
N PRO A 53 -13.29 0.31 1.01
CA PRO A 53 -14.38 -0.64 0.78
C PRO A 53 -15.64 -0.38 1.63
N ALA A 54 -16.51 0.54 1.19
CA ALA A 54 -17.78 0.86 1.87
C ALA A 54 -18.95 -0.10 1.51
N MET A 55 -18.79 -1.43 1.63
CA MET A 55 -19.85 -2.39 1.23
C MET A 55 -20.00 -3.66 2.11
N GLN A 56 -20.05 -3.55 3.44
CA GLN A 56 -20.44 -4.69 4.30
C GLN A 56 -21.77 -4.53 5.07
N VAL A 57 -22.24 -3.30 5.34
CA VAL A 57 -23.50 -3.10 6.10
C VAL A 57 -24.76 -3.35 5.24
N LYS A 58 -24.70 -3.15 3.91
CA LYS A 58 -25.86 -3.39 3.02
C LYS A 58 -25.99 -4.85 2.55
N GLN A 59 -24.91 -5.62 2.46
CA GLN A 59 -25.00 -7.02 2.03
C GLN A 59 -25.59 -7.93 3.11
N GLN A 60 -25.30 -7.68 4.39
CA GLN A 60 -25.84 -8.50 5.50
C GLN A 60 -27.38 -8.42 5.61
N GLN A 61 -27.98 -7.24 5.38
CA GLN A 61 -29.45 -7.11 5.37
C GLN A 61 -30.09 -7.78 4.14
N GLN A 62 -29.42 -7.80 2.98
CA GLN A 62 -29.97 -8.41 1.77
C GLN A 62 -29.76 -9.93 1.71
N GLN A 63 -28.71 -10.46 2.34
CA GLN A 63 -28.57 -11.90 2.58
C GLN A 63 -29.65 -12.43 3.54
N ALA A 64 -30.03 -11.66 4.58
CA ALA A 64 -31.12 -12.04 5.48
C ALA A 64 -32.48 -12.19 4.76
N GLN A 65 -32.78 -11.31 3.80
CA GLN A 65 -34.00 -11.42 2.98
C GLN A 65 -33.94 -12.58 1.98
N ASN A 66 -32.80 -12.77 1.30
CA ASN A 66 -32.65 -13.85 0.32
C ASN A 66 -32.66 -15.25 0.96
N MET A 67 -32.23 -15.40 2.22
CA MET A 67 -32.26 -16.67 2.94
C MET A 67 -33.69 -17.14 3.25
N ASN A 68 -34.62 -16.22 3.54
CA ASN A 68 -36.04 -16.56 3.71
C ASN A 68 -36.73 -16.91 2.38
N LEU A 69 -36.26 -16.40 1.23
CA LEU A 69 -36.81 -16.77 -0.07
C LEU A 69 -36.29 -18.13 -0.57
N MET A 70 -35.03 -18.48 -0.27
CA MET A 70 -34.46 -19.82 -0.51
C MET A 70 -35.28 -20.94 0.16
N ILE A 71 -35.77 -20.71 1.39
CA ILE A 71 -36.58 -21.69 2.13
C ILE A 71 -37.97 -21.91 1.50
N ALA A 72 -38.46 -20.97 0.68
CA ALA A 72 -39.79 -21.05 0.06
C ALA A 72 -39.81 -21.73 -1.33
N VAL A 73 -38.66 -21.85 -2.02
CA VAL A 73 -38.61 -22.25 -3.46
C VAL A 73 -38.00 -23.64 -3.70
N VAL A 74 -37.27 -24.21 -2.73
CA VAL A 74 -36.68 -25.56 -2.85
C VAL A 74 -37.75 -26.69 -2.82
N GLY A 75 -38.99 -26.38 -2.44
CA GLY A 75 -40.07 -27.37 -2.23
C GLY A 75 -40.74 -27.99 -3.47
N SER A 76 -40.44 -27.55 -4.70
CA SER A 76 -41.25 -27.90 -5.89
C SER A 76 -40.49 -28.36 -7.14
N GLY A 77 -39.15 -28.37 -7.15
CA GLY A 77 -38.36 -28.59 -8.38
C GLY A 77 -37.95 -30.03 -8.71
N ILE A 78 -37.79 -30.91 -7.73
CA ILE A 78 -36.99 -32.15 -7.89
C ILE A 78 -37.85 -33.42 -8.13
N GLY A 79 -39.14 -33.40 -7.77
CA GLY A 79 -39.99 -34.61 -7.77
C GLY A 79 -40.36 -35.18 -9.14
N VAL A 80 -40.30 -34.41 -10.23
CA VAL A 80 -40.88 -34.81 -11.53
C VAL A 80 -39.93 -35.64 -12.40
N ILE A 81 -38.63 -35.34 -12.38
CA ILE A 81 -37.65 -35.92 -13.32
C ILE A 81 -37.30 -37.37 -12.96
N VAL A 82 -37.30 -37.72 -11.67
CA VAL A 82 -36.96 -39.09 -11.22
C VAL A 82 -38.08 -40.10 -11.54
N VAL A 83 -39.34 -39.68 -11.49
CA VAL A 83 -40.49 -40.58 -11.71
C VAL A 83 -40.60 -41.02 -13.18
N LEU A 84 -40.37 -40.10 -14.13
CA LEU A 84 -40.48 -40.40 -15.57
C LEU A 84 -39.43 -41.42 -16.06
N LEU A 85 -38.22 -41.40 -15.50
CA LEU A 85 -37.17 -42.37 -15.84
C LEU A 85 -37.47 -43.79 -15.34
N ILE A 86 -38.15 -43.92 -14.19
CA ILE A 86 -38.51 -45.23 -13.62
C ILE A 86 -39.66 -45.88 -14.41
N VAL A 87 -40.64 -45.10 -14.88
CA VAL A 87 -41.78 -45.62 -15.67
C VAL A 87 -41.33 -46.19 -17.02
N LEU A 88 -40.37 -45.56 -17.71
CA LEU A 88 -39.88 -46.05 -19.01
C LEU A 88 -39.14 -47.39 -18.92
N ILE A 89 -38.41 -47.63 -17.82
CA ILE A 89 -37.66 -48.89 -17.61
C ILE A 89 -38.60 -50.07 -17.33
N LEU A 90 -39.77 -49.82 -16.72
CA LEU A 90 -40.75 -50.86 -16.39
C LEU A 90 -41.62 -51.33 -17.58
N ILE A 91 -41.59 -50.64 -18.72
CA ILE A 91 -42.41 -50.98 -19.90
C ILE A 91 -41.76 -52.05 -20.79
N PHE A 92 -40.43 -52.22 -20.74
CA PHE A 92 -39.67 -53.08 -21.67
C PHE A 92 -39.25 -54.45 -21.12
N SER A 93 -39.92 -54.95 -20.07
CA SER A 93 -39.68 -56.29 -19.53
C SER A 93 -40.96 -56.92 -18.98
N PHE A 94 -41.68 -57.68 -19.83
CA PHE A 94 -42.38 -58.95 -19.50
C PHE A 94 -43.40 -59.36 -20.59
N ARG A 95 -43.00 -60.26 -21.50
CA ARG A 95 -43.82 -61.36 -22.04
C ARG A 95 -42.92 -62.33 -22.81
N GLY A 96 -43.16 -63.63 -22.70
CA GLY A 96 -42.30 -64.63 -23.36
C GLY A 96 -42.86 -66.05 -23.35
N ASN A 97 -42.11 -66.94 -24.02
CA ASN A 97 -42.18 -68.41 -24.10
C ASN A 97 -43.47 -69.11 -24.60
N GLY A 98 -43.23 -70.08 -25.50
CA GLY A 98 -44.16 -71.12 -25.95
C GLY A 98 -43.40 -72.12 -26.85
N ASN A 99 -43.34 -73.40 -26.47
CA ASN A 99 -42.41 -74.40 -27.02
C ASN A 99 -42.79 -74.97 -28.41
N GLY A 100 -41.86 -75.70 -29.05
CA GLY A 100 -42.05 -76.51 -30.30
C GLY A 100 -42.73 -77.88 -30.07
N PRO A 101 -42.37 -79.01 -30.76
CA PRO A 101 -41.18 -79.27 -31.62
C PRO A 101 -41.38 -80.16 -32.90
N THR A 102 -40.29 -80.43 -33.67
CA THR A 102 -40.09 -81.55 -34.67
C THR A 102 -41.04 -81.65 -35.90
N ALA A 103 -40.76 -82.22 -37.09
CA ALA A 103 -39.61 -82.75 -37.89
C ALA A 103 -40.11 -82.89 -39.38
N GLY A 104 -39.42 -83.35 -40.45
CA GLY A 104 -38.06 -83.85 -40.74
C GLY A 104 -37.97 -84.52 -42.16
N GLN A 105 -36.79 -85.05 -42.55
CA GLN A 105 -36.47 -85.96 -43.70
C GLN A 105 -36.56 -85.51 -45.20
N ASN A 106 -35.36 -85.40 -45.82
CA ASN A 106 -34.83 -86.10 -47.04
C ASN A 106 -35.35 -85.92 -48.50
N THR A 107 -34.40 -86.27 -49.42
CA THR A 107 -34.43 -86.49 -50.89
C THR A 107 -34.49 -85.26 -51.83
N GLY A 108 -33.84 -85.23 -53.02
CA GLY A 108 -32.73 -86.05 -53.57
C GLY A 108 -32.58 -86.01 -55.12
N ALA A 109 -31.35 -86.14 -55.66
CA ALA A 109 -30.99 -86.39 -57.09
C ALA A 109 -31.27 -85.25 -58.13
N SER A 110 -30.63 -85.12 -59.32
CA SER A 110 -29.41 -85.73 -59.96
C SER A 110 -29.06 -85.08 -61.34
N THR A 111 -27.76 -85.04 -61.74
CA THR A 111 -27.17 -85.22 -63.13
C THR A 111 -27.65 -84.36 -64.35
N ALA A 112 -26.88 -84.05 -65.42
CA ALA A 112 -25.47 -84.27 -65.82
C ALA A 112 -25.07 -83.48 -67.13
N ASP A 113 -23.75 -83.26 -67.32
CA ASP A 113 -22.86 -83.23 -68.52
C ASP A 113 -23.10 -82.39 -69.83
N ALA A 114 -21.96 -81.84 -70.34
CA ALA A 114 -21.50 -81.65 -71.76
C ALA A 114 -22.09 -80.53 -72.72
N GLU A 115 -21.40 -79.95 -73.73
CA GLU A 115 -19.94 -79.74 -74.06
C GLU A 115 -19.66 -78.72 -75.24
N ASP A 116 -18.44 -78.13 -75.22
CA ASP A 116 -17.48 -77.58 -76.26
C ASP A 116 -17.65 -76.45 -77.34
N GLU A 117 -16.48 -75.80 -77.59
CA GLU A 117 -15.89 -74.98 -78.70
C GLU A 117 -16.28 -73.52 -79.07
N ASP A 118 -15.31 -72.82 -79.72
CA ASP A 118 -15.04 -71.38 -79.57
C ASP A 118 -14.99 -70.52 -80.88
N THR A 119 -16.14 -69.93 -81.22
CA THR A 119 -16.20 -68.48 -81.59
C THR A 119 -17.27 -67.75 -80.76
N THR A 120 -17.63 -68.39 -79.66
CA THR A 120 -18.71 -68.08 -78.74
C THR A 120 -18.21 -67.17 -77.62
N GLY A 121 -16.95 -67.34 -77.17
CA GLY A 121 -16.39 -66.70 -75.97
C GLY A 121 -16.60 -65.19 -75.91
N THR A 122 -16.05 -64.42 -76.87
CA THR A 122 -16.13 -62.95 -76.86
C THR A 122 -17.57 -62.43 -76.99
N LYS A 123 -18.44 -63.11 -77.74
CA LYS A 123 -19.87 -62.76 -77.84
C LYS A 123 -20.63 -63.10 -76.55
N ALA A 124 -20.27 -64.20 -75.90
CA ALA A 124 -20.82 -64.59 -74.61
C ALA A 124 -20.39 -63.64 -73.49
N CYS A 125 -19.12 -63.22 -73.44
CA CYS A 125 -18.66 -62.21 -72.48
C CYS A 125 -19.35 -60.85 -72.70
N ALA A 126 -19.49 -60.39 -73.94
CA ALA A 126 -20.28 -59.18 -74.25
C ALA A 126 -21.79 -59.34 -73.90
N GLY A 127 -22.33 -60.56 -74.01
CA GLY A 127 -23.68 -60.90 -73.54
C GLY A 127 -23.82 -60.84 -72.03
N LYS A 128 -22.89 -61.46 -71.29
CA LYS A 128 -22.79 -61.40 -69.82
C LYS A 128 -22.69 -59.95 -69.35
N LEU A 129 -21.84 -59.13 -69.96
CA LEU A 129 -21.69 -57.70 -69.62
C LEU A 129 -22.99 -56.90 -69.79
N LYS A 130 -23.81 -57.22 -70.81
CA LYS A 130 -25.13 -56.59 -70.99
C LYS A 130 -26.18 -57.10 -69.98
N ALA A 131 -26.13 -58.38 -69.62
CA ALA A 131 -26.96 -58.92 -68.55
C ALA A 131 -26.60 -58.31 -67.18
N ILE A 132 -25.31 -58.14 -66.91
CA ILE A 132 -24.76 -57.45 -65.74
C ILE A 132 -25.19 -55.98 -65.72
N PHE A 133 -25.04 -55.24 -66.84
CA PHE A 133 -25.51 -53.85 -66.94
C PHE A 133 -27.00 -53.72 -66.60
N LYS A 134 -27.84 -54.61 -67.15
CA LYS A 134 -29.25 -54.66 -66.79
C LYS A 134 -29.47 -54.97 -65.30
N ALA A 135 -28.77 -55.95 -64.75
CA ALA A 135 -28.88 -56.31 -63.34
C ALA A 135 -28.48 -55.16 -62.39
N ILE A 136 -27.49 -54.34 -62.76
CA ILE A 136 -27.13 -53.10 -62.05
C ILE A 136 -28.29 -52.12 -62.05
N GLU A 137 -28.87 -51.82 -63.21
CA GLU A 137 -29.95 -50.82 -63.31
C GLU A 137 -31.29 -51.33 -62.73
N ASP A 138 -31.61 -52.62 -62.86
CA ASP A 138 -32.76 -53.26 -62.20
C ASP A 138 -32.60 -53.19 -60.66
N TYR A 139 -31.39 -53.45 -60.13
CA TYR A 139 -31.09 -53.29 -58.69
C TYR A 139 -31.19 -51.82 -58.27
N ARG A 140 -30.65 -50.91 -59.08
CA ARG A 140 -30.65 -49.46 -58.83
C ARG A 140 -32.07 -48.89 -58.77
N ALA A 141 -32.95 -49.31 -59.68
CA ALA A 141 -34.37 -48.93 -59.69
C ALA A 141 -35.10 -49.42 -58.43
N ASN A 142 -34.82 -50.65 -57.99
CA ASN A 142 -35.51 -51.27 -56.85
C ASN A 142 -34.96 -50.89 -55.47
N GLN A 143 -33.67 -50.56 -55.36
CA GLN A 143 -32.99 -50.25 -54.09
C GLN A 143 -32.64 -48.77 -53.92
N ASN A 144 -32.85 -47.95 -54.96
CA ASN A 144 -32.44 -46.54 -55.05
C ASN A 144 -30.94 -46.30 -54.74
N LYS A 145 -30.11 -47.33 -54.95
CA LYS A 145 -28.65 -47.30 -54.85
C LYS A 145 -28.02 -48.30 -55.82
N VAL A 146 -26.79 -48.04 -56.22
CA VAL A 146 -25.95 -48.99 -56.99
C VAL A 146 -25.53 -50.15 -56.06
N PRO A 147 -25.43 -51.41 -56.53
CA PRO A 147 -24.94 -52.52 -55.71
C PRO A 147 -23.46 -52.35 -55.34
N ASP A 148 -23.02 -52.91 -54.22
CA ASP A 148 -21.64 -52.72 -53.71
C ASP A 148 -20.62 -53.72 -54.31
N SER A 149 -21.08 -54.80 -54.96
CA SER A 149 -20.26 -55.81 -55.67
C SER A 149 -21.14 -56.62 -56.66
N PHE A 150 -20.57 -57.36 -57.63
CA PHE A 150 -21.37 -58.33 -58.40
C PHE A 150 -21.90 -59.47 -57.52
N ALA A 151 -21.20 -59.83 -56.45
CA ALA A 151 -21.74 -60.76 -55.44
C ALA A 151 -23.05 -60.21 -54.84
N THR A 152 -23.16 -58.91 -54.58
CA THR A 152 -24.40 -58.27 -54.10
C THR A 152 -25.57 -58.46 -55.07
N LEU A 153 -25.32 -58.50 -56.39
CA LEU A 153 -26.37 -58.80 -57.38
C LEU A 153 -26.80 -60.28 -57.32
N VAL A 154 -25.87 -61.21 -57.06
CA VAL A 154 -26.18 -62.64 -56.86
C VAL A 154 -26.94 -62.87 -55.55
N ASP A 155 -26.45 -62.31 -54.44
CA ASP A 155 -27.05 -62.42 -53.11
C ASP A 155 -28.50 -61.89 -53.09
N ASN A 156 -28.79 -60.87 -53.91
CA ASN A 156 -30.13 -60.28 -54.09
C ASN A 156 -30.90 -60.84 -55.31
N LYS A 157 -30.38 -61.89 -55.97
CA LYS A 157 -31.02 -62.64 -57.09
C LYS A 157 -31.29 -61.85 -58.38
N TYR A 158 -30.51 -60.80 -58.64
CA TYR A 158 -30.47 -60.08 -59.92
C TYR A 158 -29.51 -60.74 -60.93
N LEU A 159 -28.55 -61.51 -60.45
CA LEU A 159 -27.75 -62.46 -61.21
C LEU A 159 -27.97 -63.88 -60.63
N PRO A 160 -27.89 -64.95 -61.44
CA PRO A 160 -28.21 -66.30 -60.98
C PRO A 160 -27.14 -66.90 -60.05
N ASP A 161 -25.87 -66.65 -60.34
CA ASP A 161 -24.71 -67.28 -59.73
C ASP A 161 -23.43 -66.45 -59.98
N ARG A 162 -22.27 -66.96 -59.56
CA ARG A 162 -20.97 -66.28 -59.76
C ARG A 162 -20.37 -66.48 -61.15
N GLU A 163 -20.73 -67.51 -61.90
CA GLU A 163 -20.26 -67.69 -63.29
C GLU A 163 -20.86 -66.66 -64.24
N ALA A 164 -22.04 -66.13 -63.91
CA ALA A 164 -22.67 -65.00 -64.60
C ALA A 164 -21.72 -63.79 -64.76
N PHE A 165 -20.72 -63.63 -63.87
CA PHE A 165 -19.70 -62.58 -63.96
C PHE A 165 -18.25 -63.08 -64.15
N LEU A 166 -18.05 -64.28 -64.73
CA LEU A 166 -16.73 -64.72 -65.21
C LEU A 166 -16.62 -64.65 -66.74
N CYS A 167 -15.49 -64.19 -67.27
CA CYS A 167 -15.11 -64.30 -68.67
C CYS A 167 -13.82 -65.11 -68.80
N ASN A 168 -13.87 -66.24 -69.52
CA ASN A 168 -12.73 -67.15 -69.71
C ASN A 168 -12.01 -67.53 -68.39
N GLY A 169 -12.77 -67.73 -67.31
CA GLY A 169 -12.27 -68.03 -65.96
C GLY A 169 -11.73 -66.83 -65.17
N ILE A 170 -11.50 -65.68 -65.81
CA ILE A 170 -11.14 -64.42 -65.15
C ILE A 170 -12.41 -63.75 -64.62
N PRO A 171 -12.45 -63.30 -63.35
CA PRO A 171 -13.60 -62.58 -62.83
C PRO A 171 -13.70 -61.19 -63.46
N PHE A 172 -14.93 -60.79 -63.79
CA PHE A 172 -15.20 -59.39 -64.03
C PHE A 172 -15.09 -58.63 -62.69
N ASP A 173 -14.18 -57.66 -62.61
CA ASP A 173 -14.02 -56.77 -61.46
C ASP A 173 -15.11 -55.71 -61.47
N TYR A 174 -16.00 -55.75 -60.47
CA TYR A 174 -16.99 -54.70 -60.30
C TYR A 174 -16.49 -53.60 -59.40
N ARG A 175 -16.21 -52.46 -60.02
CA ARG A 175 -16.14 -51.19 -59.34
C ARG A 175 -17.47 -50.47 -59.61
N PRO A 176 -18.50 -50.58 -58.74
CA PRO A 176 -19.70 -49.73 -58.84
C PRO A 176 -19.30 -48.27 -58.81
N ASP A 177 -18.28 -48.04 -57.98
CA ASP A 177 -17.23 -47.05 -58.05
C ASP A 177 -16.53 -47.04 -59.42
N GLY A 178 -17.23 -46.67 -60.49
CA GLY A 178 -16.61 -46.09 -61.69
C GLY A 178 -15.90 -44.80 -61.25
N PHE A 179 -14.69 -44.96 -60.71
CA PHE A 179 -14.00 -44.07 -59.76
C PHE A 179 -14.92 -43.21 -58.85
N ARG A 180 -15.95 -43.85 -58.26
CA ARG A 180 -16.93 -43.32 -57.27
C ARG A 180 -17.28 -41.83 -57.42
N PHE A 181 -17.73 -41.42 -58.61
CA PHE A 181 -18.04 -40.01 -58.93
C PHE A 181 -19.37 -39.45 -58.38
N GLY A 182 -19.66 -39.68 -57.10
CA GLY A 182 -20.65 -38.87 -56.39
C GLY A 182 -20.12 -37.45 -56.21
N ASN A 183 -20.79 -36.45 -56.80
CA ASN A 183 -20.58 -35.00 -56.65
C ASN A 183 -19.48 -34.33 -57.50
N LEU A 184 -19.34 -34.64 -58.81
CA LEU A 184 -18.38 -33.92 -59.68
C LEU A 184 -18.97 -33.04 -60.81
N GLY A 185 -20.21 -33.25 -61.23
CA GLY A 185 -20.85 -32.36 -62.24
C GLY A 185 -20.14 -32.31 -63.60
N ILE A 186 -19.40 -33.37 -63.94
CA ILE A 186 -18.93 -33.66 -65.30
C ILE A 186 -20.08 -34.36 -66.03
N ASP A 187 -20.17 -34.16 -67.35
CA ASP A 187 -21.23 -34.77 -68.16
C ASP A 187 -21.24 -36.31 -68.01
N ASP A 188 -22.42 -36.86 -67.76
CA ASP A 188 -22.62 -38.25 -67.30
C ASP A 188 -22.34 -39.31 -68.40
N SER A 189 -22.00 -38.86 -69.62
CA SER A 189 -22.03 -39.61 -70.87
C SER A 189 -20.76 -40.41 -71.24
N GLU A 190 -19.57 -40.04 -70.74
CA GLU A 190 -18.29 -40.62 -71.19
C GLU A 190 -17.61 -41.59 -70.19
N LEU A 191 -18.25 -41.93 -69.07
CA LEU A 191 -17.60 -42.77 -68.04
C LEU A 191 -17.53 -44.25 -68.44
N ILE A 192 -16.30 -44.79 -68.45
CA ILE A 192 -15.99 -46.19 -68.78
C ILE A 192 -15.89 -47.04 -67.50
N ILE A 193 -16.72 -48.08 -67.39
CA ILE A 193 -16.56 -49.18 -66.43
C ILE A 193 -15.66 -50.22 -67.10
N VAL A 194 -14.38 -50.23 -66.78
CA VAL A 194 -13.46 -51.29 -67.26
C VAL A 194 -13.61 -52.47 -66.32
N VAL A 195 -13.97 -53.64 -66.87
CA VAL A 195 -14.54 -54.73 -66.07
C VAL A 195 -13.64 -55.97 -65.97
N ASP A 196 -12.49 -56.03 -66.63
CA ASP A 196 -11.55 -57.15 -66.44
C ASP A 196 -10.33 -56.75 -65.59
N ASP A 197 -9.98 -57.56 -64.59
CA ASP A 197 -8.78 -57.39 -63.75
C ASP A 197 -7.48 -57.61 -64.56
N GLY A 198 -7.52 -58.45 -65.61
CA GLY A 198 -6.46 -58.64 -66.60
C GLY A 198 -7.00 -58.66 -68.05
N PRO A 199 -6.14 -58.61 -69.09
CA PRO A 199 -6.61 -58.75 -70.47
C PRO A 199 -7.17 -60.16 -70.73
N THR A 200 -8.44 -60.25 -71.17
CA THR A 200 -9.21 -61.50 -71.38
C THR A 200 -9.23 -61.96 -72.83
N HIS A 201 -9.07 -61.04 -73.77
CA HIS A 201 -9.17 -61.30 -75.21
C HIS A 201 -7.99 -60.68 -75.95
N ASP A 202 -6.99 -61.49 -76.31
CA ASP A 202 -5.81 -61.12 -77.10
C ASP A 202 -5.16 -59.79 -76.67
N GLY A 203 -4.75 -59.72 -75.39
CA GLY A 203 -4.09 -58.54 -74.82
C GLY A 203 -4.99 -57.32 -74.54
N LYS A 204 -6.30 -57.42 -74.77
CA LYS A 204 -7.29 -56.34 -74.53
C LYS A 204 -8.21 -56.64 -73.36
N ARG A 205 -8.77 -55.59 -72.77
CA ARG A 205 -9.72 -55.62 -71.65
C ARG A 205 -11.13 -55.26 -72.12
N ASN A 206 -12.15 -55.90 -71.56
CA ASN A 206 -13.54 -55.49 -71.70
C ASN A 206 -13.82 -54.16 -71.00
N ALA A 207 -14.47 -53.26 -71.72
CA ALA A 207 -14.99 -52.00 -71.26
C ALA A 207 -16.52 -51.97 -71.46
N LEU A 208 -17.26 -51.78 -70.37
CA LEU A 208 -18.69 -51.50 -70.34
C LEU A 208 -18.87 -50.00 -70.14
N PHE A 209 -19.53 -49.32 -71.08
CA PHE A 209 -19.78 -47.89 -70.98
C PHE A 209 -21.12 -47.66 -70.27
N ARG A 210 -21.26 -46.51 -69.60
CA ARG A 210 -22.48 -46.19 -68.84
C ARG A 210 -23.77 -46.09 -69.68
N ASN A 211 -23.64 -46.01 -71.01
CA ASN A 211 -24.74 -46.12 -71.98
C ASN A 211 -25.12 -47.58 -72.35
N GLY A 212 -24.56 -48.59 -71.68
CA GLY A 212 -24.82 -50.01 -71.94
C GLY A 212 -24.09 -50.60 -73.16
N SER A 213 -23.25 -49.82 -73.86
CA SER A 213 -22.38 -50.34 -74.91
C SER A 213 -21.13 -51.03 -74.34
N THR A 214 -20.52 -51.90 -75.14
CA THR A 214 -19.39 -52.76 -74.72
C THR A 214 -18.32 -52.78 -75.81
N ALA A 215 -17.05 -52.56 -75.45
CA ALA A 215 -15.91 -52.62 -76.38
C ALA A 215 -14.68 -53.31 -75.74
N LEU A 216 -13.66 -53.58 -76.56
CA LEU A 216 -12.34 -54.04 -76.12
C LEU A 216 -11.34 -52.89 -76.22
N ILE A 217 -10.76 -52.48 -75.08
CA ILE A 217 -9.77 -51.40 -74.99
C ILE A 217 -8.36 -51.96 -74.76
N THR A 218 -7.35 -51.17 -75.13
CA THR A 218 -5.94 -51.47 -74.85
C THR A 218 -5.52 -50.99 -73.47
N GLU A 219 -4.43 -51.60 -72.96
CA GLU A 219 -3.77 -51.19 -71.72
C GLU A 219 -3.23 -49.74 -71.75
N LYS A 220 -3.05 -49.13 -72.94
CA LYS A 220 -2.68 -47.71 -73.07
C LYS A 220 -3.87 -46.80 -72.76
N GLU A 221 -5.00 -47.02 -73.44
CA GLU A 221 -6.22 -46.22 -73.31
C GLU A 221 -6.75 -46.27 -71.87
N TYR A 222 -6.68 -47.44 -71.24
CA TYR A 222 -6.95 -47.63 -69.80
C TYR A 222 -6.14 -46.68 -68.90
N ARG A 223 -4.82 -46.58 -69.13
CA ARG A 223 -3.92 -45.76 -68.30
C ARG A 223 -4.06 -44.26 -68.53
N GLU A 224 -4.46 -43.86 -69.73
CA GLU A 224 -4.76 -42.46 -70.04
C GLU A 224 -6.07 -42.03 -69.37
N ALA A 225 -7.13 -42.84 -69.48
CA ALA A 225 -8.42 -42.60 -68.81
C ALA A 225 -8.28 -42.47 -67.27
N VAL A 226 -7.51 -43.35 -66.62
CA VAL A 226 -7.27 -43.30 -65.16
C VAL A 226 -6.53 -42.02 -64.72
N ARG A 227 -5.69 -41.42 -65.57
CA ARG A 227 -4.90 -40.22 -65.23
C ARG A 227 -5.76 -38.96 -65.16
N GLU A 228 -6.63 -38.76 -66.16
CA GLU A 228 -7.47 -37.56 -66.25
C GLU A 228 -8.48 -37.53 -65.09
N LEU A 229 -9.10 -38.70 -64.82
CA LEU A 229 -9.87 -39.02 -63.62
C LEU A 229 -9.22 -38.53 -62.33
N THR A 230 -7.95 -38.89 -62.12
CA THR A 230 -7.20 -38.56 -60.89
C THR A 230 -7.04 -37.05 -60.72
N THR A 231 -6.89 -36.31 -61.83
CA THR A 231 -6.79 -34.84 -61.81
C THR A 231 -8.14 -34.20 -61.49
N ALA A 232 -9.24 -34.71 -62.06
CA ALA A 232 -10.59 -34.22 -61.79
C ALA A 232 -10.98 -34.36 -60.30
N VAL A 233 -10.72 -35.53 -59.69
CA VAL A 233 -10.94 -35.78 -58.25
C VAL A 233 -10.21 -34.75 -57.39
N ALA A 234 -8.95 -34.43 -57.71
CA ALA A 234 -8.14 -33.49 -56.95
C ALA A 234 -8.67 -32.04 -57.01
N VAL A 235 -9.33 -31.65 -58.10
CA VAL A 235 -9.99 -30.33 -58.23
C VAL A 235 -11.32 -30.31 -57.49
N ALA A 236 -12.12 -31.38 -57.60
CA ALA A 236 -13.40 -31.52 -56.91
C ALA A 236 -13.25 -31.42 -55.40
N ARG A 237 -12.33 -32.22 -54.84
CA ARG A 237 -12.06 -32.24 -53.40
C ARG A 237 -11.64 -30.88 -52.85
N LYS A 238 -10.84 -30.11 -53.60
CA LYS A 238 -10.47 -28.73 -53.22
C LYS A 238 -11.66 -27.77 -53.21
N ARG A 239 -12.67 -27.96 -54.06
CA ARG A 239 -13.91 -27.18 -54.01
C ARG A 239 -14.76 -27.59 -52.80
N GLU A 240 -14.95 -28.88 -52.61
CA GLU A 240 -15.71 -29.44 -51.48
C GLU A 240 -15.11 -29.05 -50.12
N ASP A 241 -13.79 -29.10 -49.99
CA ASP A 241 -13.08 -28.71 -48.76
C ASP A 241 -13.15 -27.18 -48.53
N ALA A 242 -13.10 -26.36 -49.57
CA ALA A 242 -13.31 -24.90 -49.47
C ALA A 242 -14.77 -24.52 -49.16
N GLU A 243 -15.76 -25.27 -49.66
CA GLU A 243 -17.17 -25.09 -49.31
C GLU A 243 -17.45 -25.48 -47.85
N LYS A 244 -16.82 -26.56 -47.34
CA LYS A 244 -16.83 -26.91 -45.92
C LYS A 244 -16.19 -25.82 -45.06
N GLU A 245 -15.02 -25.31 -45.46
CA GLU A 245 -14.32 -24.22 -44.76
C GLU A 245 -15.20 -22.96 -44.70
N LYS A 246 -15.82 -22.55 -45.81
CA LYS A 246 -16.80 -21.46 -45.82
C LYS A 246 -17.99 -21.73 -44.90
N ALA A 247 -18.56 -22.93 -44.93
CA ALA A 247 -19.70 -23.30 -44.07
C ALA A 247 -19.34 -23.30 -42.56
N VAL A 248 -18.09 -23.60 -42.20
CA VAL A 248 -17.57 -23.42 -40.84
C VAL A 248 -17.49 -21.94 -40.49
N LEU A 249 -16.89 -21.10 -41.36
CA LEU A 249 -16.76 -19.66 -41.11
C LEU A 249 -18.11 -18.94 -40.95
N GLU A 250 -19.13 -19.27 -41.78
CA GLU A 250 -20.50 -18.75 -41.61
C GLU A 250 -21.10 -19.15 -40.25
N LYS A 251 -20.90 -20.41 -39.85
CA LYS A 251 -21.39 -20.95 -38.56
C LYS A 251 -20.66 -20.35 -37.35
N GLU A 252 -19.43 -19.89 -37.50
CA GLU A 252 -18.68 -19.20 -36.44
C GLU A 252 -19.00 -17.71 -36.38
N ALA A 253 -19.16 -17.04 -37.52
CA ALA A 253 -19.68 -15.68 -37.59
C ALA A 253 -21.06 -15.55 -36.92
N ALA A 254 -21.98 -16.50 -37.18
CA ALA A 254 -23.30 -16.55 -36.56
C ALA A 254 -23.23 -16.59 -35.02
N LYS A 255 -22.36 -17.44 -34.45
CA LYS A 255 -22.15 -17.52 -32.99
C LYS A 255 -21.59 -16.22 -32.41
N VAL A 256 -20.65 -15.57 -33.11
CA VAL A 256 -20.06 -14.30 -32.66
C VAL A 256 -21.09 -13.17 -32.72
N TYR A 257 -21.96 -13.17 -33.72
CA TYR A 257 -23.06 -12.22 -33.83
C TYR A 257 -24.13 -12.42 -32.75
N GLU A 258 -24.52 -13.67 -32.45
CA GLU A 258 -25.39 -14.00 -31.31
C GLU A 258 -24.77 -13.62 -29.96
N SER A 259 -23.45 -13.86 -29.79
CA SER A 259 -22.68 -13.44 -28.61
C SER A 259 -22.66 -11.92 -28.44
N TYR A 260 -22.56 -11.15 -29.54
CA TYR A 260 -22.71 -9.70 -29.53
C TYR A 260 -24.14 -9.28 -29.15
N ARG A 261 -25.17 -9.83 -29.83
CA ARG A 261 -26.58 -9.45 -29.63
C ARG A 261 -27.12 -9.81 -28.24
N SER A 262 -26.54 -10.79 -27.57
CA SER A 262 -26.88 -11.20 -26.20
C SER A 262 -26.12 -10.43 -25.09
N ALA A 263 -25.16 -9.58 -25.44
CA ALA A 263 -24.29 -8.90 -24.48
C ALA A 263 -25.05 -7.85 -23.65
N GLY A 264 -25.00 -7.97 -22.32
CA GLY A 264 -25.65 -7.05 -21.40
C GLY A 264 -24.95 -5.67 -21.27
N PRO A 265 -25.59 -4.67 -20.63
CA PRO A 265 -25.04 -3.32 -20.48
C PRO A 265 -23.68 -3.21 -19.78
N THR A 266 -23.22 -4.27 -19.10
CA THR A 266 -21.90 -4.37 -18.45
C THR A 266 -20.82 -4.97 -19.35
N GLN A 267 -21.16 -5.55 -20.50
CA GLN A 267 -20.26 -6.31 -21.37
C GLN A 267 -19.78 -5.51 -22.61
N ILE A 268 -19.88 -4.17 -22.55
CA ILE A 268 -19.59 -3.24 -23.66
C ILE A 268 -18.22 -3.48 -24.32
N GLU A 269 -17.17 -3.76 -23.53
CA GLU A 269 -15.82 -4.03 -24.06
C GLU A 269 -15.75 -5.36 -24.85
N ALA A 270 -16.48 -6.40 -24.42
CA ALA A 270 -16.57 -7.68 -25.12
C ALA A 270 -17.45 -7.60 -26.38
N ALA A 271 -18.59 -6.91 -26.29
CA ALA A 271 -19.46 -6.62 -27.44
C ALA A 271 -18.70 -5.88 -28.55
N LEU A 272 -17.88 -4.89 -28.18
CA LEU A 272 -17.01 -4.18 -29.12
C LEU A 272 -15.96 -5.11 -29.76
N GLU A 273 -15.41 -6.09 -29.03
CA GLU A 273 -14.47 -7.05 -29.60
C GLU A 273 -15.16 -8.02 -30.57
N HIS A 274 -16.35 -8.53 -30.25
CA HIS A 274 -17.14 -9.35 -31.17
C HIS A 274 -17.46 -8.60 -32.47
N LEU A 275 -17.83 -7.32 -32.41
CA LEU A 275 -18.05 -6.48 -33.60
C LEU A 275 -16.77 -6.27 -34.42
N LYS A 276 -15.60 -6.08 -33.78
CA LYS A 276 -14.32 -6.05 -34.51
C LYS A 276 -14.07 -7.39 -35.21
N THR A 277 -14.23 -8.51 -34.51
CA THR A 277 -14.01 -9.86 -35.05
C THR A 277 -14.91 -10.14 -36.26
N LEU A 278 -16.20 -9.76 -36.20
CA LEU A 278 -17.10 -9.84 -37.35
C LEU A 278 -16.56 -9.04 -38.54
N ARG A 279 -16.09 -7.82 -38.30
CA ARG A 279 -15.55 -6.93 -39.35
C ARG A 279 -14.19 -7.35 -39.91
N THR A 280 -13.36 -8.08 -39.17
CA THR A 280 -11.98 -8.42 -39.60
C THR A 280 -11.79 -9.87 -40.01
N ALA A 281 -12.37 -10.82 -39.26
CA ALA A 281 -12.25 -12.26 -39.55
C ALA A 281 -13.39 -12.77 -40.43
N TYR A 282 -14.57 -12.15 -40.34
CA TYR A 282 -15.80 -12.65 -40.99
C TYR A 282 -16.40 -11.67 -42.02
N ALA A 283 -15.63 -10.70 -42.51
CA ALA A 283 -16.09 -9.66 -43.44
C ALA A 283 -16.75 -10.20 -44.73
N GLU A 284 -16.36 -11.40 -45.16
CA GLU A 284 -16.88 -12.03 -46.38
C GLU A 284 -18.10 -12.93 -46.17
N THR A 285 -18.50 -13.19 -44.92
CA THR A 285 -19.68 -14.00 -44.55
C THR A 285 -20.99 -13.29 -44.88
N SER A 286 -22.09 -14.03 -45.06
CA SER A 286 -23.41 -13.41 -45.20
C SER A 286 -23.80 -12.70 -43.90
N VAL A 287 -23.52 -13.30 -42.74
CA VAL A 287 -23.82 -12.74 -41.41
C VAL A 287 -23.31 -11.31 -41.24
N TYR A 288 -22.09 -11.00 -41.68
CA TYR A 288 -21.56 -9.63 -41.64
C TYR A 288 -22.17 -8.74 -42.73
N LYS A 289 -22.39 -9.26 -43.94
CA LYS A 289 -22.92 -8.49 -45.07
C LYS A 289 -24.38 -8.07 -44.88
N ASP A 290 -25.22 -8.97 -44.38
CA ASP A 290 -26.65 -8.77 -44.16
C ASP A 290 -26.92 -7.80 -43.00
N HIS A 291 -26.03 -7.76 -42.00
CA HIS A 291 -26.13 -6.89 -40.82
C HIS A 291 -25.12 -5.71 -40.80
N ARG A 292 -24.46 -5.43 -41.93
CA ARG A 292 -23.32 -4.50 -42.01
C ARG A 292 -23.57 -3.11 -41.44
N GLU A 293 -24.75 -2.53 -41.72
CA GLU A 293 -25.09 -1.18 -41.27
C GLU A 293 -25.31 -1.13 -39.75
N GLU A 294 -25.94 -2.15 -39.16
CA GLU A 294 -26.06 -2.29 -37.70
C GLU A 294 -24.67 -2.44 -37.08
N ILE A 295 -23.85 -3.35 -37.63
CA ILE A 295 -22.52 -3.70 -37.10
C ILE A 295 -21.60 -2.47 -37.07
N GLU A 296 -21.51 -1.67 -38.13
CA GLU A 296 -20.65 -0.47 -38.13
C GLU A 296 -21.22 0.67 -37.27
N ALA A 297 -22.54 0.84 -37.25
CA ALA A 297 -23.18 1.86 -36.41
C ALA A 297 -22.98 1.58 -34.92
N ASP A 298 -23.18 0.32 -34.49
CA ASP A 298 -22.96 -0.07 -33.11
C ASP A 298 -21.47 -0.20 -32.76
N LEU A 299 -20.59 -0.56 -33.71
CA LEU A 299 -19.13 -0.51 -33.50
C LEU A 299 -18.69 0.93 -33.22
N LEU A 300 -19.16 1.92 -33.99
CA LEU A 300 -18.85 3.33 -33.75
C LEU A 300 -19.39 3.82 -32.39
N LYS A 301 -20.63 3.44 -32.04
CA LYS A 301 -21.32 3.78 -30.78
C LYS A 301 -20.62 3.18 -29.56
N LEU A 302 -20.32 1.88 -29.56
CA LEU A 302 -19.61 1.22 -28.46
C LEU A 302 -18.14 1.68 -28.37
N LYS A 303 -17.45 1.91 -29.50
CA LYS A 303 -16.10 2.50 -29.52
C LYS A 303 -16.08 3.87 -28.83
N PHE A 304 -17.06 4.74 -29.11
CA PHE A 304 -17.20 6.01 -28.38
C PHE A 304 -17.43 5.78 -26.88
N SER A 305 -18.36 4.90 -26.51
CA SER A 305 -18.67 4.62 -25.10
C SER A 305 -17.46 4.10 -24.31
N VAL A 306 -16.65 3.20 -24.89
CA VAL A 306 -15.39 2.73 -24.27
C VAL A 306 -14.37 3.86 -24.13
N ARG A 307 -14.18 4.68 -25.17
CA ARG A 307 -13.27 5.84 -25.13
C ARG A 307 -13.70 6.86 -24.06
N LEU A 308 -14.97 7.25 -24.01
CA LEU A 308 -15.51 8.16 -22.99
C LEU A 308 -15.39 7.57 -21.58
N SER A 309 -15.62 6.27 -21.42
CA SER A 309 -15.44 5.58 -20.14
C SER A 309 -13.97 5.61 -19.68
N ALA A 310 -13.00 5.51 -20.59
CA ALA A 310 -11.58 5.69 -20.27
C ALA A 310 -11.26 7.14 -19.82
N VAL A 311 -11.93 8.16 -20.37
CA VAL A 311 -11.80 9.55 -19.86
C VAL A 311 -12.39 9.69 -18.46
N HIS A 312 -13.51 9.02 -18.15
CA HIS A 312 -14.01 8.98 -16.78
C HIS A 312 -13.12 8.19 -15.82
N ARG A 313 -12.43 7.13 -16.26
CA ARG A 313 -11.37 6.48 -15.46
C ARG A 313 -10.26 7.48 -15.12
N LEU A 314 -9.80 8.30 -16.08
CA LEU A 314 -8.83 9.39 -15.79
C LEU A 314 -9.38 10.45 -14.80
N ILE A 315 -10.69 10.67 -14.75
CA ILE A 315 -11.33 11.61 -13.80
C ILE A 315 -11.45 11.00 -12.39
N GLU A 316 -11.65 9.68 -12.29
CA GLU A 316 -11.53 8.90 -11.04
C GLU A 316 -10.06 8.86 -10.57
N ASP A 317 -9.12 8.68 -11.51
CA ASP A 317 -7.66 8.67 -11.29
C ASP A 317 -7.03 10.08 -11.20
N ALA A 318 -7.82 11.13 -11.01
CA ALA A 318 -7.41 12.54 -10.83
C ALA A 318 -6.80 13.30 -12.01
N LYS A 319 -6.50 12.62 -13.11
CA LYS A 319 -5.66 13.10 -14.21
C LYS A 319 -6.40 14.07 -15.12
N TYR A 320 -6.88 15.18 -14.56
CA TYR A 320 -7.73 16.15 -15.24
C TYR A 320 -7.05 16.81 -16.45
N GLY A 321 -5.73 16.98 -16.42
CA GLY A 321 -4.95 17.41 -17.59
C GLY A 321 -5.01 16.38 -18.73
N GLU A 322 -4.79 15.10 -18.44
CA GLU A 322 -4.91 14.00 -19.41
C GLU A 322 -6.36 13.85 -19.89
N ALA A 323 -7.35 13.94 -18.99
CA ALA A 323 -8.76 13.87 -19.34
C ALA A 323 -9.18 15.00 -20.30
N LYS A 324 -8.71 16.23 -20.07
CA LYS A 324 -8.88 17.37 -20.99
C LYS A 324 -8.23 17.12 -22.35
N ALA A 325 -7.03 16.54 -22.38
CA ALA A 325 -6.38 16.14 -23.63
C ALA A 325 -7.20 15.05 -24.37
N LYS A 326 -7.69 14.03 -23.65
CA LYS A 326 -8.51 12.96 -24.23
C LYS A 326 -9.89 13.41 -24.69
N TYR A 327 -10.52 14.42 -24.07
CA TYR A 327 -11.72 15.05 -24.62
C TYR A 327 -11.42 15.77 -25.95
N ASN A 328 -10.25 16.38 -26.12
CA ASN A 328 -9.83 16.98 -27.40
C ASN A 328 -9.55 15.92 -28.48
N GLU A 329 -8.88 14.82 -28.14
CA GLU A 329 -8.70 13.66 -29.04
C GLU A 329 -10.05 13.06 -29.47
N LEU A 330 -10.96 12.83 -28.52
CA LEU A 330 -12.34 12.36 -28.77
C LEU A 330 -13.08 13.28 -29.74
N LYS A 331 -12.93 14.61 -29.60
CA LYS A 331 -13.59 15.59 -30.48
C LYS A 331 -13.08 15.53 -31.93
N GLN A 332 -11.83 15.10 -32.13
CA GLN A 332 -11.26 14.85 -33.46
C GLN A 332 -11.71 13.48 -34.01
N GLU A 333 -11.67 12.41 -33.19
CA GLU A 333 -12.07 11.04 -33.58
C GLU A 333 -13.58 10.90 -33.84
N PHE A 334 -14.42 11.72 -33.19
CA PHE A 334 -15.89 11.66 -33.26
C PHE A 334 -16.53 13.04 -33.48
N SER A 335 -16.16 13.72 -34.57
CA SER A 335 -16.65 15.07 -34.93
C SER A 335 -18.18 15.22 -34.91
N ALA A 336 -18.93 14.19 -35.31
CA ALA A 336 -20.39 14.15 -35.27
C ALA A 336 -20.99 14.26 -33.84
N ARG A 337 -20.19 14.05 -32.79
CA ARG A 337 -20.58 14.18 -31.36
C ARG A 337 -19.89 15.35 -30.66
N ALA A 338 -19.33 16.31 -31.42
CA ALA A 338 -18.49 17.38 -30.89
C ALA A 338 -19.15 18.26 -29.80
N GLU A 339 -20.47 18.50 -29.86
CA GLU A 339 -21.18 19.28 -28.84
C GLU A 339 -21.48 18.47 -27.56
N GLU A 340 -21.68 17.15 -27.65
CA GLU A 340 -21.79 16.26 -26.48
C GLU A 340 -20.45 16.19 -25.72
N ILE A 341 -19.35 16.01 -26.47
CA ILE A 341 -17.97 15.99 -25.95
C ILE A 341 -17.60 17.33 -25.29
N LYS A 342 -18.13 18.44 -25.82
CA LYS A 342 -17.96 19.80 -25.28
C LYS A 342 -18.75 20.02 -23.99
N ASP A 343 -19.98 19.50 -23.87
CA ASP A 343 -20.75 19.57 -22.61
C ASP A 343 -20.13 18.70 -21.50
N GLU A 344 -19.63 17.52 -21.88
CA GLU A 344 -18.82 16.64 -21.02
C GLU A 344 -17.55 17.36 -20.50
N ALA A 345 -16.76 17.96 -21.39
CA ALA A 345 -15.56 18.73 -21.03
C ALA A 345 -15.87 20.00 -20.20
N ALA A 346 -16.98 20.69 -20.48
CA ALA A 346 -17.45 21.81 -19.67
C ALA A 346 -17.86 21.35 -18.25
N THR A 347 -18.49 20.18 -18.14
CA THR A 347 -18.89 19.59 -16.86
C THR A 347 -17.67 19.20 -16.01
N LEU A 348 -16.58 18.71 -16.62
CA LEU A 348 -15.29 18.53 -15.94
C LEU A 348 -14.78 19.85 -15.35
N GLN A 349 -14.88 20.98 -16.07
CA GLN A 349 -14.42 22.26 -15.54
C GLN A 349 -15.28 22.74 -14.35
N VAL A 350 -16.59 22.46 -14.32
CA VAL A 350 -17.46 22.69 -13.15
C VAL A 350 -17.06 21.79 -11.98
N TYR A 351 -16.74 20.52 -12.25
CA TYR A 351 -16.32 19.55 -11.23
C TYR A 351 -14.99 19.94 -10.56
N GLU A 352 -13.97 20.27 -11.33
CA GLU A 352 -12.71 20.85 -10.82
C GLU A 352 -12.95 22.11 -9.97
N ASN A 353 -13.83 22.99 -10.43
CA ASN A 353 -14.19 24.22 -9.74
C ASN A 353 -14.97 23.98 -8.44
N ALA A 354 -15.64 22.83 -8.28
CA ALA A 354 -16.25 22.41 -7.03
C ALA A 354 -15.21 21.78 -6.09
N LEU A 355 -14.31 20.93 -6.60
CA LEU A 355 -13.22 20.34 -5.82
C LEU A 355 -12.21 21.41 -5.34
N LYS A 356 -12.00 22.48 -6.11
CA LYS A 356 -11.22 23.65 -5.67
C LYS A 356 -11.88 24.35 -4.48
N LEU A 357 -13.18 24.65 -4.55
CA LEU A 357 -13.92 25.23 -3.42
C LEU A 357 -13.86 24.35 -2.17
N ARG A 358 -13.95 23.02 -2.33
CA ARG A 358 -13.79 22.05 -1.23
C ARG A 358 -12.39 22.15 -0.58
N ARG A 359 -11.31 22.26 -1.37
CA ARG A 359 -9.95 22.49 -0.85
C ARG A 359 -9.78 23.86 -0.19
N GLU A 360 -10.52 24.87 -0.64
CA GLU A 360 -10.61 26.20 0.00
C GLU A 360 -11.49 26.21 1.27
N GLY A 361 -12.03 25.06 1.71
CA GLY A 361 -12.91 24.94 2.87
C GLY A 361 -14.36 25.38 2.65
N LYS A 362 -14.72 25.85 1.45
CA LYS A 362 -16.05 26.36 1.07
C LYS A 362 -17.01 25.21 0.74
N LEU A 363 -17.30 24.39 1.76
CA LEU A 363 -18.03 23.12 1.60
C LEU A 363 -19.44 23.29 1.04
N ASN A 364 -20.15 24.37 1.40
CA ASN A 364 -21.49 24.67 0.88
C ASN A 364 -21.44 25.00 -0.61
N ASP A 365 -20.54 25.91 -1.03
CA ASP A 365 -20.40 26.33 -2.42
C ASP A 365 -19.96 25.16 -3.32
N ALA A 366 -19.05 24.33 -2.80
CA ALA A 366 -18.65 23.09 -3.45
C ALA A 366 -19.85 22.14 -3.63
N LYS A 367 -20.64 21.90 -2.57
CA LYS A 367 -21.83 21.05 -2.64
C LYS A 367 -22.87 21.58 -3.63
N THR A 368 -23.08 22.90 -3.68
CA THR A 368 -23.99 23.54 -4.65
C THR A 368 -23.57 23.24 -6.10
N ARG A 369 -22.29 23.42 -6.46
CA ARG A 369 -21.79 23.09 -7.81
C ARG A 369 -21.87 21.61 -8.15
N LEU A 370 -21.65 20.72 -7.17
CA LEU A 370 -21.85 19.27 -7.38
C LEU A 370 -23.34 18.94 -7.61
N LEU A 371 -24.26 19.63 -6.93
CA LEU A 371 -25.71 19.49 -7.14
C LEU A 371 -26.19 20.05 -8.49
N GLU A 372 -25.44 20.96 -9.13
CA GLU A 372 -25.68 21.36 -10.53
C GLU A 372 -25.31 20.22 -11.48
N ILE A 373 -24.17 19.57 -11.27
CA ILE A 373 -23.73 18.40 -12.06
C ILE A 373 -24.74 17.24 -11.92
N MET A 374 -25.31 17.03 -10.74
CA MET A 374 -26.37 16.00 -10.53
C MET A 374 -27.61 16.18 -11.42
N LYS A 375 -27.86 17.39 -11.97
CA LYS A 375 -28.98 17.67 -12.89
C LYS A 375 -28.69 17.27 -14.34
N LYS A 376 -27.43 16.98 -14.71
CA LYS A 376 -27.05 16.51 -16.06
C LYS A 376 -27.68 15.15 -16.38
N ARG A 377 -27.71 14.76 -17.66
CA ARG A 377 -28.17 13.42 -18.08
C ARG A 377 -27.10 12.32 -17.88
N SER A 378 -25.82 12.65 -18.07
CA SER A 378 -24.68 11.72 -18.01
C SER A 378 -24.60 10.96 -16.67
N PRO A 379 -24.71 9.61 -16.67
CA PRO A 379 -24.64 8.80 -15.44
C PRO A 379 -23.28 8.89 -14.75
N SER A 380 -22.19 8.97 -15.51
CA SER A 380 -20.82 9.12 -15.00
C SER A 380 -20.68 10.39 -14.17
N TRP A 381 -21.17 11.52 -14.66
CA TRP A 381 -21.14 12.78 -13.92
C TRP A 381 -21.98 12.76 -12.65
N LYS A 382 -23.12 12.06 -12.64
CA LYS A 382 -23.88 11.81 -11.41
C LYS A 382 -23.09 10.96 -10.41
N ARG A 383 -22.35 9.94 -10.87
CA ARG A 383 -21.48 9.11 -10.02
C ARG A 383 -20.39 9.97 -9.35
N HIS A 384 -19.63 10.73 -10.14
CA HIS A 384 -18.56 11.62 -9.67
C HIS A 384 -19.08 12.66 -8.66
N ALA A 385 -20.16 13.36 -9.02
CA ALA A 385 -20.76 14.38 -8.16
C ALA A 385 -21.32 13.80 -6.86
N ASN A 386 -22.02 12.67 -6.92
CA ASN A 386 -22.55 12.00 -5.73
C ASN A 386 -21.43 11.53 -4.78
N ILE A 387 -20.33 10.97 -5.29
CA ILE A 387 -19.18 10.55 -4.45
C ILE A 387 -18.62 11.78 -3.71
N ALA A 388 -18.32 12.87 -4.44
CA ALA A 388 -17.80 14.09 -3.84
C ALA A 388 -18.77 14.74 -2.83
N ILE A 389 -20.09 14.66 -3.05
CA ILE A 389 -21.11 15.09 -2.07
C ILE A 389 -21.11 14.19 -0.83
N GLN A 390 -21.04 12.87 -1.00
CA GLN A 390 -21.03 11.91 0.12
C GLN A 390 -19.79 12.08 1.01
N GLU A 391 -18.64 12.41 0.43
CA GLU A 391 -17.41 12.75 1.18
C GLU A 391 -17.57 14.03 2.00
N ILE A 392 -18.10 15.11 1.42
CA ILE A 392 -18.39 16.38 2.12
C ILE A 392 -19.36 16.11 3.29
N ASP A 393 -20.45 15.38 3.04
CA ASP A 393 -21.44 15.07 4.07
C ASP A 393 -20.88 14.13 5.15
N SER A 394 -19.95 13.23 4.80
CA SER A 394 -19.25 12.38 5.75
C SER A 394 -18.34 13.21 6.67
N TYR A 395 -17.56 14.12 6.11
CA TYR A 395 -16.69 15.05 6.85
C TYR A 395 -17.50 15.93 7.82
N VAL A 396 -18.59 16.56 7.34
CA VAL A 396 -19.48 17.38 8.18
C VAL A 396 -20.18 16.56 9.27
N ARG A 397 -20.62 15.33 8.99
CA ARG A 397 -21.21 14.43 10.02
C ARG A 397 -20.19 14.02 11.09
N ARG A 398 -18.92 13.76 10.74
CA ARG A 398 -17.87 13.45 11.72
C ARG A 398 -17.57 14.65 12.62
N ALA A 399 -17.48 15.85 12.06
CA ALA A 399 -17.37 17.09 12.82
C ALA A 399 -18.55 17.28 13.80
N ALA A 400 -19.78 17.13 13.32
CA ALA A 400 -20.99 17.25 14.16
C ALA A 400 -21.04 16.21 15.30
N LYS A 401 -20.55 14.98 15.07
CA LYS A 401 -20.44 13.95 16.12
C LYS A 401 -19.39 14.29 17.18
N LEU A 402 -18.24 14.86 16.80
CA LEU A 402 -17.24 15.34 17.75
C LEU A 402 -17.80 16.51 18.58
N PHE A 403 -18.48 17.47 17.93
CA PHE A 403 -19.14 18.59 18.62
C PHE A 403 -20.15 18.14 19.68
N SER A 404 -21.06 17.22 19.33
CA SER A 404 -22.06 16.72 20.28
C SER A 404 -21.44 15.89 21.40
N THR A 405 -20.38 15.13 21.11
CA THR A 405 -19.60 14.36 22.09
C THR A 405 -18.89 15.29 23.09
N ALA A 406 -18.31 16.38 22.60
CA ALA A 406 -17.68 17.41 23.43
C ALA A 406 -18.70 18.12 24.34
N SER A 407 -19.83 18.58 23.79
CA SER A 407 -20.87 19.26 24.58
C SER A 407 -21.57 18.35 25.59
N ALA A 408 -21.73 17.06 25.28
CA ALA A 408 -22.25 16.07 26.23
C ALA A 408 -21.25 15.78 27.37
N ALA A 409 -19.94 15.88 27.12
CA ALA A 409 -18.93 15.78 28.17
C ALA A 409 -18.88 17.05 29.03
N GLU A 410 -18.97 18.24 28.42
CA GLU A 410 -19.04 19.54 29.11
C GLU A 410 -20.22 19.57 30.09
N LYS A 411 -21.42 19.27 29.62
CA LYS A 411 -22.64 19.20 30.45
C LYS A 411 -22.59 18.13 31.54
N GLY A 412 -21.72 17.12 31.39
CA GLY A 412 -21.49 16.06 32.37
C GLY A 412 -20.30 16.30 33.29
N GLY A 413 -19.79 17.53 33.41
CA GLY A 413 -18.65 17.87 34.28
C GLY A 413 -17.30 17.30 33.83
N ARG A 414 -17.22 16.67 32.64
CA ARG A 414 -16.00 16.10 32.07
C ARG A 414 -15.28 17.12 31.19
N GLU A 415 -15.06 18.31 31.75
CA GLU A 415 -14.51 19.49 31.07
C GLU A 415 -13.23 19.17 30.28
N ALA A 416 -12.32 18.41 30.90
CA ALA A 416 -11.10 17.92 30.27
C ALA A 416 -11.30 17.16 28.96
N PHE A 417 -12.25 16.21 28.95
CA PHE A 417 -12.57 15.40 27.77
C PHE A 417 -13.33 16.22 26.73
N ALA A 418 -14.17 17.17 27.17
CA ALA A 418 -14.81 18.14 26.29
C ALA A 418 -13.76 18.97 25.55
N LEU A 419 -12.77 19.53 26.27
CA LEU A 419 -11.68 20.33 25.69
C LEU A 419 -10.79 19.52 24.74
N MET A 420 -10.45 18.26 25.06
CA MET A 420 -9.79 17.37 24.08
C MET A 420 -10.63 17.20 22.81
N THR A 421 -11.92 16.95 22.95
CA THR A 421 -12.81 16.68 21.81
C THR A 421 -13.04 17.95 20.98
N TYR A 422 -13.13 19.13 21.60
CA TYR A 422 -13.18 20.43 20.92
C TYR A 422 -11.85 20.76 20.20
N TYR A 423 -10.69 20.52 20.82
CA TYR A 423 -9.40 20.70 20.17
C TYR A 423 -9.24 19.76 18.97
N LYS A 424 -9.57 18.47 19.13
CA LYS A 424 -9.55 17.47 18.05
C LYS A 424 -10.47 17.85 16.89
N LEU A 425 -11.68 18.32 17.19
CA LEU A 425 -12.60 18.91 16.21
C LEU A 425 -11.97 20.08 15.43
N CYS A 426 -11.27 20.99 16.12
CA CYS A 426 -10.67 22.17 15.49
C CYS A 426 -9.41 21.86 14.68
N ARG A 427 -8.65 20.83 15.07
CA ARG A 427 -7.48 20.35 14.32
C ARG A 427 -7.86 19.56 13.08
N GLU A 428 -8.81 18.63 13.20
CA GLU A 428 -9.10 17.62 12.15
C GLU A 428 -10.28 18.01 11.24
N TYR A 429 -11.07 19.02 11.61
CA TYR A 429 -12.23 19.48 10.85
C TYR A 429 -12.32 21.02 10.66
N PRO A 430 -11.21 21.74 10.39
CA PRO A 430 -11.21 23.22 10.34
C PRO A 430 -12.17 23.80 9.30
N ALA A 431 -12.37 23.14 8.16
CA ALA A 431 -13.35 23.57 7.16
C ALA A 431 -14.81 23.40 7.62
N ALA A 432 -15.11 22.41 8.47
CA ALA A 432 -16.45 22.23 9.02
C ALA A 432 -16.78 23.28 10.10
N LEU A 433 -15.78 23.91 10.71
CA LEU A 433 -15.97 25.02 11.66
C LEU A 433 -16.28 26.37 11.00
N GLN A 434 -16.19 26.44 9.67
CA GLN A 434 -16.77 27.54 8.91
C GLN A 434 -18.31 27.38 8.77
N CYS A 435 -18.86 26.19 9.05
CA CYS A 435 -20.29 25.98 9.13
C CYS A 435 -20.85 26.47 10.48
N ARG A 436 -21.94 27.24 10.42
CA ARG A 436 -22.59 27.92 11.57
C ARG A 436 -22.85 27.01 12.78
N ALA A 437 -23.11 25.72 12.55
CA ALA A 437 -23.44 24.73 13.58
C ALA A 437 -22.32 24.43 14.59
N ALA A 438 -21.08 24.86 14.33
CA ALA A 438 -19.96 24.70 15.25
C ALA A 438 -19.26 26.02 15.59
N ALA A 439 -19.89 27.17 15.29
CA ALA A 439 -19.41 28.49 15.69
C ALA A 439 -19.20 28.56 17.22
N ASP A 440 -20.20 28.14 18.01
CA ASP A 440 -20.11 28.07 19.46
C ASP A 440 -18.94 27.21 19.96
N ALA A 441 -18.56 26.16 19.24
CA ALA A 441 -17.40 25.31 19.58
C ALA A 441 -16.08 26.01 19.29
N ARG A 442 -15.99 26.63 18.11
CA ARG A 442 -14.84 27.41 17.68
C ARG A 442 -14.63 28.60 18.61
N ASP A 443 -15.72 29.27 18.99
CA ASP A 443 -15.68 30.48 19.81
C ASP A 443 -15.49 30.13 21.30
N LYS A 444 -16.01 28.98 21.77
CA LYS A 444 -15.60 28.38 23.05
C LYS A 444 -14.14 27.92 23.06
N LEU A 445 -13.60 27.33 21.99
CA LEU A 445 -12.20 26.92 21.98
C LEU A 445 -11.26 28.12 21.86
N ILE A 446 -11.58 29.12 21.02
CA ILE A 446 -10.89 30.41 20.99
C ILE A 446 -10.96 31.05 22.37
N ALA A 447 -12.11 30.98 23.06
CA ALA A 447 -12.21 31.39 24.46
C ALA A 447 -11.30 30.55 25.37
N THR A 448 -11.36 29.22 25.45
CA THR A 448 -10.50 28.45 26.37
C THR A 448 -9.00 28.52 26.02
N ILE A 449 -8.64 28.82 24.77
CA ILE A 449 -7.24 29.08 24.38
C ILE A 449 -6.81 30.50 24.80
N ALA A 450 -7.62 31.53 24.55
CA ALA A 450 -7.30 32.92 24.91
C ALA A 450 -7.48 33.23 26.41
N TYR A 451 -8.42 32.56 27.07
CA TYR A 451 -8.70 32.58 28.51
C TYR A 451 -8.05 31.39 29.23
N GLY A 452 -7.19 30.61 28.58
CA GLY A 452 -6.37 29.57 29.24
C GLY A 452 -5.64 30.08 30.49
N PRO A 453 -5.08 31.32 30.50
CA PRO A 453 -4.50 31.94 31.70
C PRO A 453 -5.50 32.28 32.83
N ARG A 454 -6.82 32.22 32.56
CA ARG A 454 -7.92 32.57 33.48
C ARG A 454 -8.88 31.42 33.82
N PHE A 455 -8.86 30.29 33.11
CA PHE A 455 -9.64 29.12 33.52
C PHE A 455 -9.10 28.45 34.80
N LEU A 456 -7.92 28.88 35.26
CA LEU A 456 -7.32 28.58 36.56
C LEU A 456 -7.62 29.67 37.63
N ASP A 457 -8.27 30.77 37.25
CA ASP A 457 -8.40 31.99 38.07
C ASP A 457 -9.73 32.04 38.84
N LYS A 458 -9.85 31.16 39.83
CA LYS A 458 -10.74 31.35 41.00
C LYS A 458 -10.04 31.17 42.35
N THR A 459 -8.72 30.95 42.36
CA THR A 459 -7.90 30.89 43.58
C THR A 459 -6.54 31.57 43.39
N ASN A 460 -6.54 32.89 43.60
CA ASN A 460 -5.41 33.77 43.91
C ASN A 460 -4.32 34.10 42.87
N PHE A 461 -4.19 35.42 42.62
CA PHE A 461 -2.96 36.24 42.55
C PHE A 461 -1.68 35.66 41.89
N TYR A 462 -1.21 36.32 40.82
CA TYR A 462 0.18 36.76 40.53
C TYR A 462 0.25 37.32 39.08
N ASP A 463 1.14 38.26 38.74
CA ASP A 463 1.25 38.79 37.36
C ASP A 463 1.84 37.74 36.38
N GLU A 464 1.46 37.76 35.10
CA GLU A 464 2.02 36.83 34.10
C GLU A 464 3.50 37.15 33.80
N ASN A 465 3.90 38.43 33.88
CA ASN A 465 5.30 38.82 33.67
C ASN A 465 6.16 38.48 34.89
N GLU A 466 5.64 38.69 36.09
CA GLU A 466 6.18 38.17 37.35
C GLU A 466 6.33 36.63 37.34
N ARG A 467 5.30 35.90 36.90
CA ARG A 467 5.36 34.44 36.73
C ARG A 467 6.47 34.01 35.75
N LYS A 468 6.62 34.69 34.61
CA LYS A 468 7.74 34.45 33.67
C LYS A 468 9.11 34.77 34.30
N LYS A 469 9.25 35.88 35.03
CA LYS A 469 10.47 36.22 35.78
C LYS A 469 10.82 35.13 36.79
N ASN A 470 9.83 34.57 37.50
CA ASN A 470 10.04 33.52 38.49
C ASN A 470 10.52 32.19 37.85
N PHE A 471 9.98 31.81 36.69
CA PHE A 471 10.48 30.62 35.96
C PHE A 471 11.91 30.82 35.46
N HIS A 472 12.24 32.02 34.95
CA HIS A 472 13.61 32.37 34.56
C HIS A 472 14.57 32.34 35.76
N ALA A 473 14.24 33.03 36.85
CA ALA A 473 15.03 33.02 38.08
C ALA A 473 15.18 31.61 38.68
N GLY A 474 14.19 30.73 38.48
CA GLY A 474 14.29 29.30 38.81
C GLY A 474 15.39 28.61 38.01
N VAL A 475 15.38 28.73 36.67
CA VAL A 475 16.42 28.21 35.77
C VAL A 475 17.79 28.78 36.12
N ASP A 476 17.90 30.10 36.22
CA ASP A 476 19.18 30.80 36.41
C ASP A 476 19.83 30.42 37.75
N LYS A 477 19.04 30.30 38.84
CA LYS A 477 19.51 29.79 40.14
C LYS A 477 19.89 28.30 40.09
N GLY A 478 19.16 27.48 39.33
CA GLY A 478 19.49 26.07 39.16
C GLY A 478 20.81 25.87 38.40
N LEU A 479 21.06 26.67 37.36
CA LEU A 479 22.31 26.66 36.59
C LEU A 479 23.51 27.15 37.40
N GLU A 480 23.37 28.23 38.17
CA GLU A 480 24.43 28.72 39.06
C GLU A 480 24.71 27.72 40.20
N TRP A 481 23.70 27.04 40.75
CA TRP A 481 23.90 25.96 41.72
C TRP A 481 24.64 24.78 41.09
N LEU A 482 24.21 24.29 39.91
CA LEU A 482 24.88 23.21 39.19
C LEU A 482 26.34 23.57 38.90
N LYS A 483 26.61 24.79 38.42
CA LYS A 483 27.98 25.31 38.20
C LYS A 483 28.83 25.28 39.48
N GLY A 484 28.23 25.57 40.64
CA GLY A 484 28.89 25.46 41.95
C GLY A 484 29.21 24.02 42.39
N CYS A 485 28.54 23.01 41.81
CA CYS A 485 28.77 21.59 42.10
C CYS A 485 29.72 20.88 41.11
N GLN A 486 30.30 21.59 40.13
CA GLN A 486 31.23 20.97 39.18
C GLN A 486 32.61 20.77 39.81
N SER A 487 33.10 19.54 39.79
CA SER A 487 34.44 19.16 40.30
C SER A 487 35.57 19.64 39.37
N GLU A 488 36.80 19.73 39.90
CA GLU A 488 37.92 20.40 39.20
C GLU A 488 38.23 19.80 37.82
N ASN A 489 38.15 18.47 37.74
CA ASN A 489 38.27 17.62 36.55
C ASN A 489 37.19 17.88 35.48
N GLY A 490 36.05 18.47 35.85
CA GLY A 490 34.89 18.76 35.03
C GLY A 490 33.67 17.87 35.23
N SER A 491 33.71 16.86 36.11
CA SER A 491 32.56 16.02 36.42
C SER A 491 31.53 16.74 37.31
N TRP A 492 30.33 16.18 37.34
CA TRP A 492 29.41 16.29 38.46
C TRP A 492 29.28 14.92 39.10
N ASP A 493 29.71 14.84 40.35
CA ASP A 493 29.83 13.58 41.07
C ASP A 493 28.45 13.21 41.66
N ALA A 494 28.03 11.97 41.53
CA ALA A 494 26.65 11.60 41.85
C ALA A 494 26.36 11.61 43.37
N ASP A 495 27.36 11.24 44.18
CA ASP A 495 27.30 11.13 45.63
C ASP A 495 28.05 12.25 46.38
N ALA A 496 28.52 13.29 45.68
CA ALA A 496 29.23 14.43 46.25
C ALA A 496 28.96 15.76 45.51
N PHE A 497 29.15 16.90 46.17
CA PHE A 497 29.08 18.24 45.56
C PHE A 497 30.47 18.86 45.49
N GLY A 498 31.11 18.85 44.32
CA GLY A 498 32.50 19.34 44.18
C GLY A 498 33.48 18.62 45.12
N GLY A 499 33.27 17.32 45.38
CA GLY A 499 34.01 16.54 46.37
C GLY A 499 33.56 16.64 47.84
N ASN A 500 32.42 17.30 48.15
CA ASN A 500 31.88 17.44 49.52
C ASN A 500 30.62 16.58 49.73
N GLU A 501 30.28 16.26 50.99
CA GLU A 501 29.06 15.51 51.32
C GLU A 501 27.75 16.16 50.83
N THR A 502 26.75 15.34 50.49
CA THR A 502 25.41 15.75 50.04
C THR A 502 24.32 15.14 50.91
N PRO A 503 23.20 15.86 51.19
CA PRO A 503 22.04 15.30 51.89
C PRO A 503 21.23 14.29 51.06
N ASP A 504 21.35 14.35 49.72
CA ASP A 504 20.70 13.44 48.77
C ASP A 504 21.75 12.90 47.78
N PRO A 505 22.60 11.94 48.21
CA PRO A 505 23.57 11.28 47.34
C PRO A 505 22.87 10.36 46.33
N GLY A 506 23.43 10.31 45.12
CA GLY A 506 23.19 9.25 44.15
C GLY A 506 24.10 8.04 44.38
N ASP A 507 24.21 7.22 43.35
CA ASP A 507 25.18 6.12 43.23
C ASP A 507 26.44 6.65 42.53
N ALA A 508 27.61 6.59 43.17
CA ALA A 508 28.89 7.04 42.61
C ALA A 508 29.23 6.41 41.23
N GLY A 509 28.59 5.28 40.90
CA GLY A 509 28.66 4.69 39.56
C GLY A 509 27.94 5.50 38.46
N LEU A 510 27.32 6.66 38.75
CA LEU A 510 26.54 7.48 37.82
C LEU A 510 27.13 8.86 37.46
N ASP A 511 28.34 9.21 37.89
CA ASP A 511 28.98 10.53 37.60
C ASP A 511 28.91 10.94 36.12
N ILE A 512 29.08 9.98 35.22
CA ILE A 512 29.03 10.19 33.76
C ILE A 512 27.60 10.52 33.31
N ALA A 513 26.59 9.84 33.83
CA ALA A 513 25.18 10.13 33.55
C ALA A 513 24.73 11.48 34.14
N VAL A 514 25.16 11.78 35.36
CA VAL A 514 24.89 13.03 36.07
C VAL A 514 25.57 14.22 35.39
N THR A 515 26.84 14.08 34.99
CA THR A 515 27.56 15.05 34.14
C THR A 515 26.83 15.27 32.81
N GLY A 516 26.36 14.20 32.15
CA GLY A 516 25.56 14.31 30.93
C GLY A 516 24.27 15.11 31.12
N ALA A 517 23.52 14.83 32.19
CA ALA A 517 22.31 15.57 32.54
C ALA A 517 22.61 17.06 32.86
N ALA A 518 23.67 17.34 33.62
CA ALA A 518 24.09 18.70 33.95
C ALA A 518 24.49 19.48 32.68
N LEU A 519 25.31 18.90 31.79
CA LEU A 519 25.70 19.51 30.52
C LEU A 519 24.50 19.87 29.65
N LEU A 520 23.48 19.00 29.56
CA LEU A 520 22.26 19.29 28.81
C LEU A 520 21.54 20.55 29.31
N THR A 521 21.66 20.92 30.60
CA THR A 521 21.09 22.19 31.10
C THR A 521 21.85 23.42 30.59
N PHE A 522 23.17 23.38 30.49
CA PHE A 522 23.97 24.50 29.99
C PHE A 522 23.83 24.64 28.47
N LEU A 523 23.73 23.52 27.76
CA LEU A 523 23.39 23.48 26.33
C LEU A 523 21.97 24.03 26.08
N GLY A 524 20.99 23.66 26.92
CA GLY A 524 19.62 24.22 26.91
C GLY A 524 19.52 25.70 27.31
N GLU A 525 20.53 26.24 27.99
CA GLU A 525 20.71 27.69 28.16
C GLU A 525 21.15 28.38 26.85
N GLY A 526 21.80 27.65 25.95
CA GLY A 526 22.46 28.20 24.77
C GLY A 526 23.96 28.43 24.94
N SER A 527 24.56 27.94 26.03
CA SER A 527 26.01 27.98 26.26
C SER A 527 26.68 26.73 25.68
N THR A 528 27.83 26.90 25.03
CA THR A 528 28.59 25.86 24.31
C THR A 528 30.05 25.83 24.78
N LEU A 529 30.93 25.11 24.09
CA LEU A 529 32.38 25.11 24.37
C LEU A 529 33.09 26.44 24.02
N THR A 530 32.46 27.34 23.25
CA THR A 530 33.12 28.53 22.66
C THR A 530 32.29 29.81 22.69
N VAL A 531 31.04 29.76 23.15
CA VAL A 531 30.18 30.92 23.39
C VAL A 531 29.23 30.65 24.55
N GLY A 532 28.89 31.67 25.34
CA GLY A 532 27.80 31.62 26.33
C GLY A 532 28.20 32.18 27.69
N ASN A 533 27.30 32.06 28.67
CA ASN A 533 27.56 32.46 30.05
C ASN A 533 28.34 31.38 30.82
N TYR A 534 28.25 30.12 30.36
CA TYR A 534 28.77 28.93 31.03
C TYR A 534 29.86 28.20 30.21
N GLU A 535 30.55 28.92 29.31
CA GLU A 535 31.52 28.37 28.34
C GLU A 535 32.55 27.42 28.97
N ASN A 536 33.25 27.89 30.03
CA ASN A 536 34.24 27.09 30.75
C ASN A 536 33.65 25.85 31.45
N VAL A 537 32.38 25.92 31.89
CA VAL A 537 31.67 24.81 32.56
C VAL A 537 31.35 23.71 31.56
N VAL A 538 30.85 24.09 30.38
CA VAL A 538 30.59 23.17 29.26
C VAL A 538 31.89 22.56 28.74
N ALA A 539 32.92 23.38 28.49
CA ALA A 539 34.22 22.91 28.03
C ALA A 539 34.87 21.90 29.00
N LYS A 540 34.80 22.15 30.31
CA LYS A 540 35.24 21.20 31.34
C LYS A 540 34.46 19.88 31.31
N GLY A 541 33.13 19.92 31.31
CA GLY A 541 32.32 18.69 31.33
C GLY A 541 32.45 17.86 30.06
N VAL A 542 32.53 18.51 28.89
CA VAL A 542 32.79 17.82 27.62
C VAL A 542 34.21 17.22 27.58
N LYS A 543 35.21 17.90 28.15
CA LYS A 543 36.56 17.34 28.33
C LYS A 543 36.55 16.11 29.24
N PHE A 544 35.81 16.15 30.35
CA PHE A 544 35.63 14.99 31.23
C PHE A 544 34.99 13.81 30.47
N LEU A 545 33.84 14.01 29.81
CA LEU A 545 33.17 12.95 29.05
C LEU A 545 34.05 12.38 27.92
N LYS A 546 34.76 13.22 27.15
CA LYS A 546 35.73 12.75 26.13
C LYS A 546 36.86 11.92 26.77
N GLY A 547 37.37 12.33 27.94
CA GLY A 547 38.40 11.62 28.69
C GLY A 547 37.93 10.29 29.30
N SER A 548 36.65 10.19 29.68
CA SER A 548 36.04 8.96 30.20
C SER A 548 35.75 7.91 29.12
N MET A 549 35.96 8.21 27.83
CA MET A 549 35.68 7.29 26.73
C MET A 549 36.87 6.37 26.41
N ASN A 550 36.66 5.05 26.47
CA ASN A 550 37.68 4.06 26.19
C ASN A 550 37.96 3.87 24.68
N LYS A 551 38.92 3.00 24.35
CA LYS A 551 39.34 2.70 22.97
C LYS A 551 38.23 2.16 22.06
N ASP A 552 37.17 1.56 22.63
CA ASP A 552 36.07 0.90 21.92
C ASP A 552 34.80 1.77 21.82
N GLY A 553 34.77 2.92 22.51
CA GLY A 553 33.65 3.86 22.50
C GLY A 553 32.69 3.75 23.70
N VAL A 554 33.11 3.09 24.78
CA VAL A 554 32.36 3.01 26.04
C VAL A 554 32.82 4.11 27.00
N PHE A 555 31.88 4.76 27.68
CA PHE A 555 32.16 5.73 28.74
C PHE A 555 32.20 5.04 30.12
N GLY A 556 33.30 5.19 30.85
CA GLY A 556 33.50 4.59 32.17
C GLY A 556 33.80 3.08 32.15
N ASP A 557 33.63 2.42 33.29
CA ASP A 557 33.78 0.96 33.39
C ASP A 557 32.56 0.24 32.77
N PRO A 558 32.72 -0.57 31.69
CA PRO A 558 31.63 -1.38 31.14
C PRO A 558 31.04 -2.38 32.15
N LYS A 559 31.74 -2.75 33.22
CA LYS A 559 31.23 -3.68 34.24
C LYS A 559 30.32 -3.03 35.29
N SER A 560 30.27 -1.69 35.34
CA SER A 560 29.39 -0.98 36.28
C SER A 560 27.91 -1.34 36.05
N PRO A 561 27.10 -1.56 37.10
CA PRO A 561 25.66 -1.77 36.95
C PRO A 561 24.95 -0.60 36.25
N ASN A 562 25.57 0.59 36.28
CA ASN A 562 25.05 1.83 35.72
C ASN A 562 25.62 2.17 34.31
N ALA A 563 26.44 1.28 33.73
CA ALA A 563 27.16 1.55 32.49
C ALA A 563 26.23 1.87 31.30
N SER A 564 25.06 1.23 31.22
CA SER A 564 23.99 1.54 30.25
C SER A 564 23.52 3.00 30.30
N LEU A 565 23.25 3.52 31.50
CA LEU A 565 22.74 4.88 31.71
C LEU A 565 23.84 5.94 31.52
N ASN A 566 25.06 5.65 31.98
CA ASN A 566 26.24 6.47 31.70
C ASN A 566 26.46 6.64 30.20
N GLN A 567 26.44 5.53 29.45
CA GLN A 567 26.68 5.52 28.02
C GLN A 567 25.65 6.36 27.26
N VAL A 568 24.36 6.23 27.55
CA VAL A 568 23.32 6.96 26.81
C VAL A 568 23.33 8.45 27.10
N MET A 569 23.54 8.85 28.36
CA MET A 569 23.54 10.27 28.75
C MET A 569 24.80 10.98 28.27
N ALA A 570 25.96 10.30 28.26
CA ALA A 570 27.17 10.82 27.64
C ALA A 570 27.02 11.00 26.12
N ILE A 571 26.43 10.01 25.41
CA ILE A 571 26.11 10.16 23.98
C ILE A 571 25.16 11.34 23.75
N PHE A 572 24.11 11.49 24.55
CA PHE A 572 23.12 12.56 24.37
C PHE A 572 23.75 13.95 24.58
N ALA A 573 24.46 14.15 25.68
CA ALA A 573 25.12 15.43 25.99
C ALA A 573 26.19 15.82 24.95
N LEU A 574 27.01 14.86 24.51
CA LEU A 574 28.00 15.10 23.47
C LEU A 574 27.37 15.31 22.09
N ALA A 575 26.25 14.64 21.78
CA ALA A 575 25.55 14.85 20.52
C ALA A 575 24.90 16.23 20.44
N GLU A 576 24.24 16.70 21.51
CA GLU A 576 23.72 18.08 21.58
C GLU A 576 24.87 19.11 21.53
N ALA A 577 25.97 18.89 22.25
CA ALA A 577 27.15 19.76 22.19
C ALA A 577 27.74 19.87 20.77
N ALA A 578 27.87 18.75 20.05
CA ALA A 578 28.30 18.75 18.65
C ALA A 578 27.29 19.45 17.73
N ASN A 579 25.97 19.24 17.92
CA ASN A 579 24.93 19.87 17.10
C ASN A 579 24.95 21.40 17.23
N MET A 580 25.40 21.93 18.37
CA MET A 580 25.54 23.37 18.62
C MET A 580 26.90 23.96 18.20
N THR A 581 27.91 23.14 17.89
CA THR A 581 29.31 23.63 17.69
C THR A 581 29.97 23.19 16.39
N GLY A 582 29.59 22.05 15.82
CA GLY A 582 30.31 21.44 14.69
C GLY A 582 31.69 20.87 15.03
N ASP A 583 31.98 20.61 16.32
CA ASP A 583 33.28 20.06 16.76
C ASP A 583 33.46 18.61 16.25
N GLU A 584 34.36 18.45 15.28
CA GLU A 584 34.66 17.16 14.64
C GLU A 584 35.24 16.10 15.61
N GLU A 585 35.91 16.49 16.69
CA GLU A 585 36.37 15.52 17.69
C GLU A 585 35.20 15.00 18.54
N ILE A 586 34.23 15.87 18.88
CA ILE A 586 32.99 15.44 19.54
C ILE A 586 32.18 14.56 18.58
N ILE A 587 32.03 14.94 17.31
CA ILE A 587 31.35 14.14 16.29
C ILE A 587 32.01 12.76 16.14
N ALA A 588 33.35 12.70 16.11
CA ALA A 588 34.10 11.44 16.06
C ALA A 588 33.87 10.57 17.31
N ALA A 589 33.82 11.16 18.51
CA ALA A 589 33.51 10.46 19.75
C ALA A 589 32.07 9.92 19.77
N VAL A 590 31.07 10.74 19.43
CA VAL A 590 29.67 10.33 19.32
C VAL A 590 29.51 9.21 18.28
N LYS A 591 30.11 9.34 17.09
CA LYS A 591 30.10 8.33 16.02
C LYS A 591 30.79 7.01 16.44
N LYS A 592 31.68 7.03 17.41
CA LYS A 592 32.30 5.84 18.01
C LYS A 592 31.35 5.17 19.01
N ALA A 593 30.83 5.95 19.96
CA ALA A 593 29.92 5.46 21.00
C ALA A 593 28.56 4.99 20.44
N VAL A 594 28.04 5.63 19.41
CA VAL A 594 26.84 5.23 18.66
C VAL A 594 27.01 3.86 18.01
N ARG A 595 28.14 3.61 17.34
CA ARG A 595 28.47 2.27 16.79
C ARG A 595 28.51 1.19 17.88
N TYR A 596 28.97 1.53 19.09
CA TYR A 596 28.94 0.61 20.22
C TYR A 596 27.49 0.31 20.67
N ILE A 597 26.66 1.33 20.94
CA ILE A 597 25.27 1.10 21.40
C ILE A 597 24.38 0.41 20.36
N MET A 598 24.66 0.59 19.06
CA MET A 598 24.00 -0.15 17.99
C MET A 598 24.37 -1.65 17.98
N LYS A 599 25.63 -1.99 18.30
CA LYS A 599 26.10 -3.39 18.37
C LYS A 599 25.44 -4.18 19.50
N ILE A 600 25.19 -3.55 20.65
CA ILE A 600 24.60 -4.19 21.84
C ILE A 600 23.06 -4.14 21.87
N GLN A 601 22.41 -3.46 20.91
CA GLN A 601 20.95 -3.43 20.83
C GLN A 601 20.40 -4.86 20.66
N LYS A 602 19.39 -5.23 21.45
CA LYS A 602 18.75 -6.54 21.30
C LYS A 602 18.07 -6.62 19.93
N LYS A 603 18.45 -7.60 19.11
CA LYS A 603 18.11 -7.67 17.66
C LYS A 603 16.61 -7.51 17.41
N GLY A 604 16.22 -6.34 16.88
CA GLY A 604 14.82 -6.02 16.54
C GLY A 604 13.95 -5.57 17.72
N LEU A 605 14.54 -5.25 18.88
CA LEU A 605 13.93 -4.80 20.13
C LEU A 605 14.72 -3.60 20.71
N GLY A 606 14.53 -3.28 22.00
CA GLY A 606 15.20 -2.18 22.71
C GLY A 606 16.51 -2.59 23.40
N TRP A 607 17.02 -1.71 24.26
CA TRP A 607 18.26 -1.93 25.05
C TRP A 607 17.93 -2.46 26.45
N ALA A 608 18.75 -3.39 26.94
CA ALA A 608 18.72 -3.81 28.35
C ALA A 608 19.54 -2.85 29.21
N ASP A 609 19.17 -2.78 30.49
CA ASP A 609 19.80 -1.91 31.50
C ASP A 609 20.76 -2.75 32.34
N GLY A 610 21.94 -2.21 32.66
CA GLY A 610 23.01 -2.94 33.37
C GLY A 610 24.41 -2.76 32.76
N PRO A 611 25.36 -3.65 33.14
CA PRO A 611 26.70 -3.69 32.60
C PRO A 611 26.75 -3.88 31.08
N LEU A 612 27.67 -3.18 30.41
CA LEU A 612 27.90 -3.23 28.96
C LEU A 612 28.81 -4.41 28.59
N ASP A 613 28.37 -5.62 28.92
CA ASP A 613 29.06 -6.89 28.64
C ASP A 613 28.36 -7.72 27.55
N GLU A 614 28.86 -8.93 27.30
CA GLU A 614 28.26 -9.88 26.34
C GLU A 614 26.93 -10.51 26.81
N ASN A 615 26.56 -10.35 28.07
CA ASN A 615 25.32 -10.85 28.65
C ASN A 615 24.17 -9.84 28.56
N LEU A 616 24.46 -8.55 28.42
CA LEU A 616 23.44 -7.50 28.24
C LEU A 616 22.50 -7.75 27.06
N ALA A 617 23.01 -8.29 25.94
CA ALA A 617 22.17 -8.66 24.79
C ALA A 617 21.20 -9.83 25.09
N LYS A 618 21.51 -10.64 26.12
CA LYS A 618 20.69 -11.77 26.61
C LYS A 618 19.60 -11.26 27.57
N ALA A 619 19.92 -10.29 28.43
CA ALA A 619 19.04 -9.64 29.40
C ALA A 619 17.77 -9.03 28.78
N PRO A 620 16.65 -8.87 29.53
CA PRO A 620 15.44 -8.22 29.02
C PRO A 620 15.69 -6.73 28.76
N SER A 621 15.14 -6.19 27.67
CA SER A 621 15.22 -4.76 27.39
C SER A 621 14.41 -3.95 28.44
N SER A 622 14.75 -2.67 28.60
CA SER A 622 14.08 -1.71 29.50
C SER A 622 13.40 -0.63 28.67
N THR A 623 12.11 -0.38 28.92
CA THR A 623 11.36 0.68 28.23
C THR A 623 11.92 2.07 28.52
N LEU A 624 12.38 2.33 29.76
CA LEU A 624 12.92 3.65 30.15
C LEU A 624 14.28 3.93 29.47
N LEU A 625 15.21 2.98 29.51
CA LEU A 625 16.49 3.10 28.82
C LEU A 625 16.30 3.19 27.30
N THR A 626 15.36 2.42 26.73
CA THR A 626 15.03 2.49 25.30
C THR A 626 14.45 3.87 24.92
N GLY A 627 13.75 4.54 25.84
CA GLY A 627 13.35 5.95 25.73
C GLY A 627 14.56 6.88 25.59
N TRP A 628 15.48 6.85 26.56
CA TRP A 628 16.71 7.67 26.52
C TRP A 628 17.58 7.37 25.29
N MET A 629 17.75 6.10 24.93
CA MET A 629 18.53 5.69 23.75
C MET A 629 17.92 6.24 22.46
N THR A 630 16.58 6.28 22.36
CA THR A 630 15.88 6.88 21.22
C THR A 630 16.16 8.38 21.09
N LEU A 631 16.24 9.11 22.20
CA LEU A 631 16.60 10.55 22.20
C LEU A 631 18.07 10.75 21.78
N ALA A 632 18.99 10.04 22.43
CA ALA A 632 20.43 10.13 22.17
C ALA A 632 20.78 9.80 20.70
N LEU A 633 20.15 8.77 20.14
CA LEU A 633 20.34 8.37 18.74
C LEU A 633 19.71 9.33 17.74
N ALA A 634 18.59 9.98 18.10
CA ALA A 634 18.02 11.02 17.25
C ALA A 634 18.87 12.29 17.24
N SER A 635 19.42 12.69 18.40
CA SER A 635 20.41 13.78 18.49
C SER A 635 21.66 13.48 17.66
N ALA A 636 22.23 12.26 17.78
CA ALA A 636 23.37 11.84 16.99
C ALA A 636 23.08 11.80 15.47
N ARG A 637 21.86 11.44 15.07
CA ARG A 637 21.44 11.44 13.66
C ARG A 637 21.41 12.85 13.04
N ASN A 638 21.18 13.90 13.83
CA ASN A 638 21.23 15.28 13.34
C ASN A 638 22.66 15.69 12.89
N LEU A 639 23.70 15.05 13.43
CA LEU A 639 25.11 15.18 13.01
C LEU A 639 25.43 14.43 11.69
N GLY A 640 24.43 13.88 11.00
CA GLY A 640 24.65 13.03 9.82
C GLY A 640 25.26 11.65 10.13
N ILE A 641 25.28 11.22 11.41
CA ILE A 641 25.73 9.88 11.78
C ILE A 641 24.68 8.86 11.34
N ASP A 642 25.10 7.86 10.55
CA ASP A 642 24.21 6.79 10.09
C ASP A 642 23.76 5.88 11.25
N VAL A 643 22.54 6.13 11.71
CA VAL A 643 21.79 5.26 12.59
C VAL A 643 20.78 4.49 11.74
N HIS A 644 21.18 3.30 11.27
CA HIS A 644 20.44 2.51 10.29
C HIS A 644 18.97 2.26 10.74
N GLY A 645 18.02 2.29 9.81
CA GLY A 645 16.58 2.26 10.13
C GLY A 645 16.10 1.10 11.02
N GLY A 646 16.82 -0.04 11.01
CA GLY A 646 16.59 -1.16 11.92
C GLY A 646 16.73 -0.83 13.41
N VAL A 647 17.49 0.21 13.80
CA VAL A 647 17.68 0.63 15.20
C VAL A 647 16.37 1.18 15.76
N PHE A 648 15.84 2.23 15.11
CA PHE A 648 14.56 2.84 15.47
C PHE A 648 13.39 1.88 15.24
N GLY A 649 13.49 0.99 14.25
CA GLY A 649 12.55 -0.12 14.07
C GLY A 649 12.51 -1.05 15.29
N GLY A 650 13.67 -1.42 15.86
CA GLY A 650 13.74 -2.22 17.07
C GLY A 650 13.18 -1.52 18.31
N ALA A 651 13.51 -0.24 18.49
CA ALA A 651 12.93 0.58 19.57
C ALA A 651 11.39 0.66 19.46
N ARG A 652 10.86 0.87 18.25
CA ARG A 652 9.41 0.87 17.98
C ARG A 652 8.77 -0.48 18.32
N ASN A 653 9.37 -1.58 17.85
CA ASN A 653 8.87 -2.93 18.13
C ASN A 653 8.83 -3.22 19.64
N TRP A 654 9.83 -2.74 20.39
CA TRP A 654 9.84 -2.85 21.85
C TRP A 654 8.71 -2.05 22.49
N PHE A 655 8.58 -0.76 22.17
CA PHE A 655 7.47 0.05 22.67
C PHE A 655 6.11 -0.56 22.33
N TYR A 656 5.93 -1.09 21.11
CA TYR A 656 4.72 -1.80 20.69
C TYR A 656 4.44 -3.02 21.58
N GLY A 657 5.40 -3.94 21.74
CA GLY A 657 5.23 -5.16 22.56
C GLY A 657 5.02 -4.90 24.05
N CYS A 658 5.49 -3.77 24.57
CA CYS A 658 5.23 -3.32 25.94
C CYS A 658 3.93 -2.52 26.11
N THR A 659 3.23 -2.17 25.02
CA THR A 659 1.98 -1.40 25.06
C THR A 659 0.77 -2.34 25.16
N ASP A 660 -0.09 -2.12 26.15
CA ASP A 660 -1.47 -2.61 26.08
C ASP A 660 -2.23 -1.82 24.99
N HIS A 661 -2.65 -2.51 23.93
CA HIS A 661 -3.33 -1.88 22.80
C HIS A 661 -4.78 -1.45 23.11
N GLU A 662 -5.40 -1.95 24.18
CA GLU A 662 -6.73 -1.53 24.63
C GLU A 662 -6.66 -0.21 25.41
N THR A 663 -5.79 -0.09 26.41
CA THR A 663 -5.68 1.11 27.25
C THR A 663 -4.67 2.16 26.74
N GLY A 664 -3.66 1.76 25.96
CA GLY A 664 -2.50 2.58 25.61
C GLY A 664 -1.43 2.65 26.71
N LEU A 665 -1.57 1.90 27.80
CA LEU A 665 -0.62 1.85 28.90
C LEU A 665 0.63 1.04 28.50
N VAL A 666 1.82 1.56 28.78
CA VAL A 666 3.10 0.90 28.44
C VAL A 666 3.80 0.42 29.70
N GLY A 667 4.18 -0.85 29.73
CA GLY A 667 4.94 -1.47 30.82
C GLY A 667 6.46 -1.39 30.65
N ALA A 668 7.17 -1.80 31.71
CA ALA A 668 8.63 -2.00 31.67
C ALA A 668 9.05 -3.18 30.77
N PHE A 669 8.17 -4.18 30.62
CA PHE A 669 8.36 -5.42 29.86
C PHE A 669 7.12 -5.76 29.01
N PRO A 670 7.21 -6.72 28.08
CA PRO A 670 6.10 -7.11 27.21
C PRO A 670 4.87 -7.63 27.96
N THR A 671 3.69 -7.34 27.39
CA THR A 671 2.39 -7.50 28.04
C THR A 671 1.96 -8.95 28.29
N ASP A 672 2.62 -9.91 27.63
CA ASP A 672 2.44 -11.36 27.83
C ASP A 672 3.09 -11.88 29.12
N LYS A 673 4.05 -11.15 29.69
CA LYS A 673 4.87 -11.59 30.85
C LYS A 673 4.52 -10.88 32.14
N ALA A 674 4.01 -9.66 32.03
CA ALA A 674 3.25 -8.99 33.07
C ALA A 674 2.29 -8.01 32.38
N LYS A 675 1.03 -7.94 32.83
CA LYS A 675 0.18 -6.81 32.45
C LYS A 675 0.85 -5.51 32.92
N PRO A 676 0.84 -4.43 32.12
CA PRO A 676 1.24 -3.12 32.61
C PRO A 676 0.44 -2.76 33.86
N GLU A 677 1.11 -2.46 34.97
CA GLU A 677 0.45 -2.04 36.21
C GLU A 677 -0.28 -0.71 35.98
N GLU A 678 -1.58 -0.66 36.29
CA GLU A 678 -2.38 0.55 36.12
C GLU A 678 -1.77 1.74 36.91
N PRO A 679 -1.84 2.97 36.36
CA PRO A 679 -1.37 4.15 37.07
C PRO A 679 -2.11 4.28 38.40
N SER A 680 -1.36 4.33 39.49
CA SER A 680 -1.91 4.33 40.84
C SER A 680 -1.36 5.51 41.63
N PRO A 681 -1.97 5.86 42.78
CA PRO A 681 -1.39 6.83 43.70
C PRO A 681 0.03 6.52 44.17
N GLU A 682 0.60 5.35 43.86
CA GLU A 682 1.96 4.96 44.27
C GLU A 682 2.95 4.77 43.11
N ARG A 683 2.46 4.69 41.85
CA ARG A 683 3.26 4.49 40.62
C ARG A 683 2.75 5.39 39.49
N VAL A 684 3.59 6.37 39.11
CA VAL A 684 3.38 7.20 37.91
C VAL A 684 3.71 6.43 36.61
N PRO A 685 3.03 6.73 35.48
CA PRO A 685 3.20 6.01 34.21
C PRO A 685 4.45 6.46 33.43
N ILE A 686 5.63 6.29 34.03
CA ILE A 686 6.93 6.73 33.49
C ILE A 686 7.32 6.03 32.18
N GLU A 687 7.06 4.73 32.05
CA GLU A 687 7.34 3.96 30.84
C GLU A 687 6.43 4.38 29.68
N THR A 688 5.19 4.76 29.98
CA THR A 688 4.23 5.32 29.02
C THR A 688 4.70 6.68 28.51
N ALA A 689 5.19 7.55 29.40
CA ALA A 689 5.78 8.83 29.00
C ALA A 689 7.01 8.64 28.09
N ALA A 690 7.95 7.77 28.50
CA ALA A 690 9.18 7.50 27.76
C ALA A 690 8.93 6.89 26.37
N ALA A 691 8.03 5.90 26.28
CA ALA A 691 7.62 5.30 25.02
C ALA A 691 6.86 6.29 24.11
N THR A 692 5.99 7.13 24.68
CA THR A 692 5.26 8.14 23.90
C THR A 692 6.22 9.16 23.29
N LEU A 693 7.19 9.66 24.05
CA LEU A 693 8.22 10.56 23.50
C LEU A 693 9.07 9.86 22.42
N GLY A 694 9.53 8.64 22.71
CA GLY A 694 10.30 7.84 21.77
C GLY A 694 9.57 7.61 20.44
N ARG A 695 8.25 7.41 20.47
CA ARG A 695 7.41 7.26 19.26
C ARG A 695 7.43 8.50 18.35
N TYR A 696 7.45 9.72 18.91
CA TYR A 696 7.59 10.94 18.11
C TYR A 696 8.97 11.06 17.45
N TYR A 697 10.04 10.81 18.21
CA TYR A 697 11.41 10.86 17.66
C TYR A 697 11.63 9.76 16.60
N ILE A 698 11.05 8.57 16.77
CA ILE A 698 11.00 7.53 15.74
C ILE A 698 10.22 8.00 14.50
N ALA A 699 9.05 8.63 14.68
CA ALA A 699 8.27 9.18 13.55
C ALA A 699 9.05 10.25 12.78
N GLY A 700 9.82 11.09 13.46
CA GLY A 700 10.74 12.07 12.87
C GLY A 700 11.82 11.47 11.96
N THR A 701 12.09 10.16 12.05
CA THR A 701 13.01 9.48 11.12
C THR A 701 12.40 9.18 9.74
N GLY A 702 11.09 9.43 9.56
CA GLY A 702 10.29 9.08 8.38
C GLY A 702 9.33 7.90 8.59
N ALA A 703 9.34 7.27 9.77
CA ALA A 703 8.43 6.18 10.12
C ALA A 703 6.95 6.62 10.14
N GLU A 704 6.01 5.68 10.20
CA GLU A 704 4.63 5.98 10.56
C GLU A 704 4.49 6.02 12.09
N ILE A 705 3.70 6.98 12.60
CA ILE A 705 3.35 7.09 14.02
C ILE A 705 2.08 6.30 14.32
N GLU A 706 2.09 5.54 15.42
CA GLU A 706 0.98 4.70 15.88
C GLU A 706 -0.10 5.56 16.56
N SER A 707 -0.77 6.41 15.77
CA SER A 707 -1.61 7.53 16.26
C SER A 707 -2.68 7.12 17.27
N SER A 708 -3.27 5.93 17.14
CA SER A 708 -4.29 5.40 18.05
C SER A 708 -3.75 4.90 19.39
N LEU A 709 -2.47 4.53 19.47
CA LEU A 709 -1.80 4.21 20.75
C LEU A 709 -1.26 5.48 21.40
N VAL A 710 -0.75 6.42 20.60
CA VAL A 710 -0.31 7.74 21.05
C VAL A 710 -1.47 8.53 21.66
N ASP A 711 -2.62 8.66 20.98
CA ASP A 711 -3.83 9.31 21.52
C ASP A 711 -4.19 8.78 22.93
N LYS A 712 -4.17 7.45 23.12
CA LYS A 712 -4.46 6.79 24.40
C LYS A 712 -3.39 7.02 25.46
N SER A 713 -2.12 6.92 25.08
CA SER A 713 -0.98 7.18 25.98
C SER A 713 -1.01 8.62 26.50
N LEU A 714 -1.35 9.59 25.65
CA LEU A 714 -1.57 10.98 26.05
C LEU A 714 -2.75 11.15 27.01
N GLU A 715 -3.84 10.38 26.86
CA GLU A 715 -4.96 10.37 27.82
C GLU A 715 -4.53 9.85 29.20
N ILE A 716 -3.61 8.88 29.25
CA ILE A 716 -3.00 8.38 30.51
C ILE A 716 -2.13 9.46 31.16
N LEU A 717 -1.25 10.13 30.41
CA LEU A 717 -0.45 11.25 30.92
C LEU A 717 -1.33 12.40 31.41
N PHE A 718 -2.43 12.68 30.71
CA PHE A 718 -3.39 13.68 31.12
C PHE A 718 -4.03 13.36 32.49
N LYS A 719 -4.46 12.11 32.70
CA LYS A 719 -5.06 11.65 33.96
C LYS A 719 -4.08 11.61 35.15
N ASN A 720 -2.78 11.69 34.89
CA ASN A 720 -1.71 11.59 35.89
C ASN A 720 -0.81 12.86 35.87
N PRO A 721 -1.36 14.05 36.16
CA PRO A 721 -0.61 15.30 36.04
C PRO A 721 0.49 15.45 37.10
N PRO A 722 1.49 16.30 36.86
CA PRO A 722 2.48 16.69 37.86
C PRO A 722 1.82 17.39 39.06
N MET A 723 2.13 16.90 40.27
CA MET A 723 1.69 17.42 41.57
C MET A 723 2.77 17.12 42.60
N TRP A 724 3.04 18.03 43.54
CA TRP A 724 4.06 17.86 44.58
C TRP A 724 3.48 17.28 45.88
N ASP A 725 2.35 17.83 46.35
CA ASP A 725 1.73 17.48 47.63
C ASP A 725 0.25 17.06 47.46
N HIS A 726 -0.01 15.83 46.95
CA HIS A 726 -1.40 15.38 46.73
C HIS A 726 -1.71 13.99 47.31
N PRO A 727 -2.81 13.80 48.08
CA PRO A 727 -3.17 12.51 48.67
C PRO A 727 -3.36 11.36 47.67
N ALA A 728 -3.76 11.67 46.43
CA ALA A 728 -3.93 10.67 45.36
C ALA A 728 -2.72 10.57 44.40
N ALA A 729 -1.59 11.23 44.70
CA ALA A 729 -0.34 11.12 43.93
C ALA A 729 0.88 11.16 44.85
N ARG A 730 1.26 10.01 45.41
CA ARG A 730 2.51 9.87 46.17
C ARG A 730 3.69 9.92 45.21
N LYS A 731 4.57 10.89 45.44
CA LYS A 731 5.91 11.11 44.84
C LYS A 731 5.92 11.80 43.47
N VAL A 732 6.40 13.04 43.50
CA VAL A 732 7.11 13.72 42.40
C VAL A 732 8.06 12.76 41.71
N ASN A 733 8.21 12.83 40.38
CA ASN A 733 9.24 12.08 39.67
C ASN A 733 9.72 12.90 38.46
N PHE A 734 10.92 13.47 38.54
CA PHE A 734 11.42 14.38 37.52
C PHE A 734 11.64 13.70 36.16
N THR A 735 12.00 12.41 36.14
CA THR A 735 12.15 11.64 34.89
C THR A 735 10.80 11.46 34.18
N TYR A 736 9.74 11.13 34.92
CA TYR A 736 8.37 11.11 34.40
C TYR A 736 7.91 12.50 33.92
N TRP A 737 8.19 13.54 34.71
CA TRP A 737 7.81 14.92 34.39
C TRP A 737 8.50 15.44 33.13
N TYR A 738 9.78 15.12 32.95
CA TYR A 738 10.55 15.42 31.74
C TYR A 738 9.96 14.72 30.52
N PHE A 739 9.85 13.38 30.55
CA PHE A 739 9.32 12.62 29.40
C PHE A 739 7.88 13.02 29.06
N GLY A 740 7.02 13.21 30.05
CA GLY A 740 5.62 13.54 29.84
C GLY A 740 5.41 14.95 29.29
N LEU A 741 6.12 15.95 29.82
CA LEU A 741 6.07 17.33 29.28
C LEU A 741 6.59 17.37 27.84
N HIS A 742 7.71 16.67 27.56
CA HIS A 742 8.30 16.64 26.23
C HIS A 742 7.46 15.83 25.22
N ALA A 743 6.70 14.81 25.66
CA ALA A 743 5.74 14.10 24.83
C ALA A 743 4.52 14.97 24.48
N LEU A 744 3.92 15.63 25.47
CA LEU A 744 2.79 16.56 25.28
C LEU A 744 3.18 17.76 24.38
N ALA A 745 4.44 18.19 24.42
CA ALA A 745 4.96 19.29 23.62
C ALA A 745 4.92 19.03 22.10
N GLN A 746 5.03 17.77 21.65
CA GLN A 746 5.13 17.44 20.22
C GLN A 746 3.82 17.75 19.46
N GLU A 747 2.68 17.34 20.02
CA GLU A 747 1.36 17.58 19.42
C GLU A 747 0.79 18.98 19.73
N ARG A 748 1.39 19.73 20.67
CA ARG A 748 0.89 21.03 21.16
C ARG A 748 -0.57 20.99 21.65
N VAL A 749 -0.97 19.87 22.23
CA VAL A 749 -2.30 19.67 22.82
C VAL A 749 -2.54 20.61 24.01
N PRO A 750 -3.78 21.01 24.34
CA PRO A 750 -4.08 21.91 25.47
C PRO A 750 -3.49 21.45 26.81
N GLN A 751 -3.35 20.12 26.98
CA GLN A 751 -2.81 19.44 28.14
C GLN A 751 -1.32 19.72 28.35
N TYR A 752 -0.55 20.00 27.28
CA TYR A 752 0.79 20.56 27.41
C TYR A 752 0.77 21.84 28.24
N GLY A 753 -0.21 22.73 28.00
CA GLY A 753 -0.38 23.98 28.74
C GLY A 753 -0.65 23.77 30.24
N GLN A 754 -1.45 22.77 30.60
CA GLN A 754 -1.73 22.44 32.01
C GLN A 754 -0.54 21.76 32.70
N TRP A 755 0.07 20.75 32.07
CA TRP A 755 1.27 20.08 32.59
C TRP A 755 2.40 21.08 32.83
N ARG A 756 2.67 21.92 31.83
CA ARG A 756 3.56 23.09 31.89
C ARG A 756 3.26 24.00 33.06
N TRP A 757 1.99 24.37 33.26
CA TRP A 757 1.56 25.27 34.33
C TRP A 757 1.84 24.66 35.70
N ASN A 758 1.40 23.41 35.94
CA ASN A 758 1.65 22.68 37.17
C ASN A 758 3.16 22.56 37.44
N LEU A 759 3.96 22.17 36.45
CA LEU A 759 5.41 22.05 36.59
C LEU A 759 6.08 23.38 36.89
N GLY A 760 5.69 24.47 36.21
CA GLY A 760 6.20 25.81 36.49
C GLY A 760 5.90 26.24 37.92
N LEU A 761 4.66 26.02 38.39
CA LEU A 761 4.23 26.36 39.75
C LEU A 761 4.95 25.51 40.81
N GLU A 762 4.91 24.18 40.69
CA GLU A 762 5.45 23.25 41.69
C GLU A 762 6.98 23.30 41.74
N LEU A 763 7.68 23.43 40.61
CA LEU A 763 9.13 23.66 40.63
C LEU A 763 9.47 25.03 41.23
N SER A 764 8.71 26.09 40.91
CA SER A 764 8.97 27.42 41.49
C SER A 764 8.72 27.47 42.99
N LYS A 765 7.68 26.78 43.48
CA LYS A 765 7.35 26.66 44.90
C LYS A 765 8.44 25.91 45.67
N ASN A 766 8.84 24.73 45.17
CA ASN A 766 9.63 23.76 45.95
C ASN A 766 11.14 23.76 45.61
N GLN A 767 11.63 24.72 44.82
CA GLN A 767 13.07 25.01 44.72
C GLN A 767 13.58 25.60 46.04
N ILE A 768 14.72 25.14 46.53
CA ILE A 768 15.34 25.67 47.75
C ILE A 768 15.75 27.13 47.54
N LYS A 769 15.39 28.00 48.49
CA LYS A 769 15.58 29.46 48.37
C LYS A 769 16.82 30.01 49.06
N GLU A 770 17.27 29.34 50.12
CA GLU A 770 18.31 29.80 51.06
C GLU A 770 19.25 28.65 51.47
N GLY A 771 20.37 28.98 52.12
CA GLY A 771 21.37 28.00 52.57
C GLY A 771 22.26 27.43 51.45
N PRO A 772 23.13 26.44 51.75
CA PRO A 772 24.14 25.92 50.83
C PRO A 772 23.59 25.13 49.62
N HIS A 773 22.28 24.94 49.56
CA HIS A 773 21.59 24.24 48.47
C HIS A 773 20.58 25.13 47.75
N ALA A 774 20.62 26.45 47.97
CA ALA A 774 19.78 27.42 47.28
C ALA A 774 19.93 27.29 45.75
N GLY A 775 18.80 27.27 45.04
CA GLY A 775 18.73 27.04 43.59
C GLY A 775 18.48 25.58 43.20
N SER A 776 18.79 24.61 44.05
CA SER A 776 18.53 23.19 43.81
C SER A 776 17.08 22.77 44.08
N TRP A 777 16.74 21.56 43.63
CA TRP A 777 15.59 20.79 44.09
C TRP A 777 16.07 19.54 44.83
N PRO A 778 15.48 19.15 45.97
CA PRO A 778 15.80 17.91 46.66
C PRO A 778 15.41 16.69 45.82
N ASP A 779 16.03 15.53 46.08
CA ASP A 779 15.56 14.28 45.48
C ASP A 779 14.30 13.78 46.22
N PRO A 780 13.13 13.68 45.55
CA PRO A 780 11.89 13.31 46.19
C PRO A 780 11.61 11.79 46.15
N VAL A 781 12.51 10.97 45.58
CA VAL A 781 12.25 9.55 45.29
C VAL A 781 13.36 8.62 45.79
N ARG A 782 13.45 8.45 47.12
CA ARG A 782 14.13 7.29 47.72
C ARG A 782 13.42 5.94 47.48
N GLN A 783 12.53 5.84 46.47
CA GLN A 783 11.70 4.66 46.20
C GLN A 783 11.89 4.10 44.78
N ARG A 784 12.70 3.02 44.70
CA ARG A 784 13.01 2.19 43.52
C ARG A 784 13.80 2.89 42.39
N ASN A 785 15.08 2.56 42.33
CA ASN A 785 15.86 2.40 41.10
C ASN A 785 15.98 3.62 40.17
N PHE A 786 16.07 4.83 40.71
CA PHE A 786 16.67 5.95 40.00
C PHE A 786 17.59 6.71 40.96
N ILE A 787 18.91 6.64 40.73
CA ILE A 787 19.92 6.89 41.77
C ILE A 787 20.86 8.05 41.39
N GLY A 788 20.34 9.10 40.77
CA GLY A 788 21.12 10.26 40.32
C GLY A 788 21.25 11.41 41.34
N GLY A 789 20.60 11.29 42.51
CA GLY A 789 20.68 12.26 43.61
C GLY A 789 20.21 13.67 43.27
N ARG A 790 20.62 14.64 44.12
CA ARG A 790 20.23 16.06 43.99
C ARG A 790 20.61 16.67 42.63
N ILE A 791 21.77 16.30 42.09
CA ILE A 791 22.27 16.90 40.84
C ILE A 791 21.39 16.46 39.66
N TRP A 792 21.09 15.16 39.53
CA TRP A 792 20.16 14.68 38.51
C TRP A 792 18.77 15.30 38.66
N SER A 793 18.24 15.32 39.89
CA SER A 793 16.95 15.91 40.21
C SER A 793 16.87 17.40 39.83
N THR A 794 17.91 18.17 40.14
CA THR A 794 18.03 19.58 39.76
C THR A 794 18.23 19.76 38.25
N ALA A 795 19.03 18.92 37.60
CA ALA A 795 19.24 18.98 36.16
C ALA A 795 17.94 18.73 35.37
N LEU A 796 17.16 17.71 35.74
CA LEU A 796 15.85 17.47 35.13
C LEU A 796 14.85 18.60 35.43
N ALA A 797 14.82 19.14 36.66
CA ALA A 797 14.00 20.30 36.99
C ALA A 797 14.34 21.53 36.12
N VAL A 798 15.63 21.80 35.90
CA VAL A 798 16.09 22.87 35.01
C VAL A 798 15.70 22.58 33.56
N LEU A 799 15.88 21.37 33.04
CA LEU A 799 15.46 21.00 31.67
C LEU A 799 13.94 21.16 31.46
N ILE A 800 13.13 20.75 32.44
CA ILE A 800 11.67 20.97 32.45
C ILE A 800 11.34 22.46 32.37
N LEU A 801 12.04 23.31 33.14
CA LEU A 801 11.86 24.76 33.12
C LEU A 801 12.48 25.44 31.87
N GLN A 802 13.42 24.81 31.17
CA GLN A 802 13.99 25.34 29.92
C GLN A 802 13.15 25.01 28.67
N ASN A 803 12.28 23.99 28.74
CA ASN A 803 11.40 23.55 27.66
C ASN A 803 10.76 24.74 26.88
N PRO A 804 10.79 24.76 25.52
CA PRO A 804 10.87 26.00 24.72
C PRO A 804 9.74 27.02 24.84
N TYR A 805 8.60 26.73 25.48
CA TYR A 805 7.58 27.74 25.77
C TYR A 805 7.79 28.43 27.13
N ASN A 806 8.59 27.87 28.05
CA ASN A 806 8.95 28.49 29.33
C ASN A 806 9.94 29.64 29.13
N ARG A 807 10.79 29.57 28.09
CA ARG A 807 11.56 30.70 27.59
C ARG A 807 10.81 31.44 26.47
N PRO A 808 10.49 32.75 26.60
CA PRO A 808 9.92 33.53 25.50
C PRO A 808 10.87 33.55 24.30
N GLY A 809 10.37 33.16 23.12
CA GLY A 809 11.19 33.02 21.90
C GLY A 809 11.83 31.64 21.75
N GLY A 810 11.08 30.57 22.00
CA GLY A 810 11.48 29.16 21.89
C GLY A 810 11.95 28.69 20.50
N LYS A 811 13.15 29.12 20.11
CA LYS A 811 14.03 28.43 19.18
C LYS A 811 15.20 27.85 19.97
N LEU A 812 15.65 26.65 19.60
CA LEU A 812 16.92 26.07 20.08
C LEU A 812 18.16 26.63 19.36
N HIS A 813 18.00 27.64 18.51
CA HIS A 813 19.13 28.50 18.13
C HIS A 813 19.61 29.27 19.37
N PRO A 814 20.91 29.56 19.49
CA PRO A 814 21.41 30.38 20.58
C PRO A 814 20.66 31.72 20.60
N ARG A 815 20.24 32.16 21.79
CA ARG A 815 19.97 33.57 22.03
C ARG A 815 21.31 34.30 21.91
N VAL A 816 21.65 34.69 20.69
CA VAL A 816 22.69 35.68 20.40
C VAL A 816 22.39 36.88 21.28
N LYS A 817 23.19 37.06 22.34
CA LYS A 817 23.23 38.35 23.04
C LYS A 817 23.66 39.39 22.00
N LYS A 818 22.93 40.50 21.95
CA LYS A 818 23.47 41.75 21.41
C LYS A 818 24.82 41.96 22.12
N ALA A 819 25.90 42.00 21.35
CA ALA A 819 27.25 42.07 21.90
C ALA A 819 27.64 43.53 22.21
N GLU A 820 26.69 44.28 22.78
CA GLU A 820 26.72 45.73 22.93
C GLU A 820 27.93 46.19 23.75
N GLY A 821 28.65 47.16 23.20
CA GLY A 821 29.71 47.89 23.91
C GLY A 821 31.13 47.33 23.80
N LYS A 822 31.35 46.14 23.23
CA LYS A 822 32.72 45.63 23.00
C LYS A 822 33.31 46.16 21.69
N THR A 823 34.43 46.88 21.75
CA THR A 823 35.25 47.18 20.57
C THR A 823 35.89 45.88 20.05
N VAL A 824 35.76 45.64 18.74
CA VAL A 824 36.33 44.50 18.03
C VAL A 824 36.92 44.95 16.69
N THR A 825 37.83 44.15 16.15
CA THR A 825 38.38 44.34 14.80
C THR A 825 38.05 43.13 13.93
N LEU A 826 37.35 43.38 12.82
CA LEU A 826 37.08 42.38 11.79
C LEU A 826 38.26 42.35 10.81
N VAL A 827 38.84 41.16 10.61
CA VAL A 827 39.80 40.91 9.53
C VAL A 827 39.04 40.23 8.40
N LEU A 828 38.87 40.95 7.28
CA LEU A 828 38.22 40.43 6.08
C LEU A 828 39.19 39.58 5.24
N ASP A 829 38.65 38.74 4.37
CA ASP A 829 39.45 37.82 3.54
C ASP A 829 40.40 38.53 2.57
N ASP A 830 40.00 39.72 2.12
CA ASP A 830 40.80 40.64 1.31
C ASP A 830 41.95 41.33 2.09
N GLY A 831 42.09 41.04 3.39
CA GLY A 831 43.13 41.60 4.25
C GLY A 831 42.82 43.00 4.79
N THR A 832 41.58 43.46 4.66
CA THR A 832 41.10 44.70 5.29
C THR A 832 40.84 44.48 6.79
N TYR A 833 41.26 45.43 7.61
CA TYR A 833 41.01 45.48 9.06
C TYR A 833 39.95 46.56 9.34
N ILE A 834 38.89 46.23 10.07
CA ILE A 834 37.78 47.14 10.35
C ILE A 834 37.41 47.09 11.83
N SER A 835 37.83 48.11 12.57
CA SER A 835 37.53 48.30 13.99
C SER A 835 36.16 48.95 14.21
N GLY A 836 35.41 48.49 15.20
CA GLY A 836 34.14 49.09 15.61
C GLY A 836 33.58 48.50 16.91
N GLU A 837 32.59 49.17 17.49
CA GLU A 837 31.81 48.65 18.62
C GLU A 837 30.83 47.59 18.10
N MET A 838 30.88 46.35 18.60
CA MET A 838 29.95 45.31 18.16
C MET A 838 28.52 45.63 18.61
N ILE A 839 27.56 45.43 17.72
CA ILE A 839 26.12 45.50 18.00
C ILE A 839 25.53 44.09 18.04
N GLU A 840 25.86 43.27 17.04
CA GLU A 840 25.21 41.98 16.79
C GLU A 840 26.17 41.01 16.06
N ARG A 841 26.05 39.71 16.34
CA ARG A 841 26.76 38.64 15.63
C ARG A 841 25.82 37.45 15.44
N THR A 842 25.25 37.34 14.24
CA THR A 842 24.40 36.21 13.85
C THR A 842 25.23 35.09 13.22
N GLU A 843 24.61 33.94 12.92
CA GLU A 843 25.22 32.88 12.10
C GLU A 843 25.63 33.34 10.69
N LYS A 844 25.07 34.47 10.21
CA LYS A 844 25.24 34.96 8.82
C LYS A 844 26.05 36.25 8.71
N SER A 845 26.11 37.07 9.75
CA SER A 845 26.77 38.38 9.69
C SER A 845 27.20 38.91 11.06
N VAL A 846 28.20 39.80 11.04
CA VAL A 846 28.63 40.60 12.19
C VAL A 846 28.32 42.07 11.91
N THR A 847 27.57 42.71 12.80
CA THR A 847 27.19 44.12 12.71
C THR A 847 27.98 44.93 13.73
N ILE A 848 28.75 45.90 13.23
CA ILE A 848 29.57 46.82 14.05
C ILE A 848 29.17 48.27 13.80
N LYS A 849 29.40 49.11 14.81
CA LYS A 849 29.25 50.57 14.79
C LYS A 849 30.63 51.19 14.66
N ILE A 850 30.87 51.84 13.52
CA ILE A 850 32.14 52.48 13.18
C ILE A 850 31.99 53.98 13.44
N THR A 851 32.78 54.50 14.38
CA THR A 851 32.81 55.92 14.72
C THR A 851 33.89 56.65 13.91
N ARG A 852 33.53 57.73 13.21
CA ARG A 852 34.47 58.58 12.45
C ARG A 852 34.25 60.04 12.82
N GLY A 853 35.07 60.55 13.75
CA GLY A 853 34.91 61.89 14.30
C GLY A 853 33.58 62.01 15.05
N ARG A 854 32.65 62.85 14.58
CA ARG A 854 31.31 63.00 15.16
C ARG A 854 30.24 62.10 14.52
N SER A 855 30.54 61.40 13.42
CA SER A 855 29.58 60.51 12.76
C SER A 855 29.74 59.06 13.22
N HIS A 856 28.61 58.34 13.22
CA HIS A 856 28.53 56.92 13.56
C HIS A 856 27.85 56.20 12.40
N ALA A 857 28.45 55.13 11.90
CA ALA A 857 27.88 54.29 10.85
C ALA A 857 27.76 52.85 11.33
N THR A 858 26.55 52.30 11.31
CA THR A 858 26.30 50.88 11.55
C THR A 858 26.48 50.12 10.25
N GLN A 859 27.36 49.12 10.21
CA GLN A 859 27.65 48.32 9.03
C GLN A 859 27.68 46.83 9.38
N SER A 860 27.02 46.01 8.56
CA SER A 860 26.95 44.56 8.72
C SER A 860 27.79 43.87 7.64
N TYR A 861 28.56 42.86 8.05
CA TYR A 861 29.51 42.13 7.24
C TYR A 861 29.14 40.64 7.24
N PRO A 862 28.95 39.99 6.08
CA PRO A 862 28.70 38.55 6.01
C PRO A 862 29.81 37.74 6.69
N ILE A 863 29.46 36.72 7.48
CA ILE A 863 30.45 35.88 8.19
C ILE A 863 31.40 35.17 7.21
N GLU A 864 30.87 34.77 6.05
CA GLU A 864 31.61 34.19 4.92
C GLU A 864 32.68 35.13 4.31
N ARG A 865 32.79 36.39 4.77
CA ARG A 865 33.85 37.34 4.38
C ARG A 865 34.82 37.69 5.51
N ILE A 866 34.69 37.09 6.70
CA ILE A 866 35.41 37.47 7.93
C ILE A 866 36.37 36.34 8.34
N LYS A 867 37.57 36.36 7.78
CA LYS A 867 38.70 35.50 8.13
C LYS A 867 38.99 35.39 9.63
N LYS A 868 38.85 36.48 10.39
CA LYS A 868 39.03 36.49 11.85
C LYS A 868 38.31 37.67 12.52
N ILE A 869 37.86 37.48 13.76
CA ILE A 869 37.45 38.56 14.67
C ILE A 869 38.51 38.65 15.78
N LEU A 870 38.90 39.87 16.14
CA LEU A 870 39.83 40.16 17.24
C LEU A 870 39.13 41.07 18.26
N ASP A 871 39.36 40.84 19.55
CA ASP A 871 38.91 41.76 20.60
C ASP A 871 39.82 43.01 20.64
N GLY A 872 39.23 44.20 20.81
CA GLY A 872 39.92 45.49 20.83
C GLY A 872 40.09 46.16 19.46
N ASP A 873 40.69 47.35 19.45
CA ASP A 873 41.11 48.07 18.24
C ASP A 873 42.52 47.61 17.83
N VAL A 874 42.58 46.65 16.91
CA VAL A 874 43.83 46.07 16.42
C VAL A 874 44.22 46.80 15.14
N LYS A 875 45.06 47.82 15.29
CA LYS A 875 45.70 48.48 14.15
C LYS A 875 46.47 47.46 13.31
N ARG A 876 46.42 47.65 11.99
CA ARG A 876 47.13 46.84 11.00
C ARG A 876 48.62 46.73 11.42
N PRO A 877 49.23 45.53 11.42
CA PRO A 877 50.67 45.44 11.61
C PRO A 877 51.37 46.25 10.51
N GLU A 878 52.36 47.04 10.90
CA GLU A 878 53.26 47.69 9.96
C GLU A 878 54.07 46.62 9.21
N LYS A 879 54.49 46.95 7.99
CA LYS A 879 54.83 45.98 6.95
C LYS A 879 56.32 45.96 6.63
#